data_AF-A0A7C4UC69-F1
#
_entry.id   AF-A0A7C4UC69-F1
#
_cell.length_a   1.000
_cell.length_b   1.000
_cell.length_c   1.000
_cell.angle_alpha   90.00
_cell.angle_beta   90.00
_cell.angle_gamma   90.00
#
_symmetry.space_group_name_H-M   'P 1'
#
loop_
_entity.id
_entity.type
_entity.pdbx_description
1 polymer ?
#
loop_
_entity_poly.entity_id
_entity_poly.type
_entity_poly.pdbx_seq_one_letter_code
_entity_poly.pdbx_strand_id
1 'polypeptide(L)'
;MATVDRPKPIVAAAARDRIYSPLHKLRGAIRRYIAFEALAVLINALAVWFWLGLICDYGFFRITGFDWAQLVSKYLRLGMQLMIAAGIIVLTVWKLVILFRTYRPTSLALLLERRFPKLLGDRLITAVELSGNLDEADRLGYSRAMIVETVRKVTDDVDKVPVRQVFRWSRMRNWWLAAAFNSVGIFLLVAIAWLAWNRTANVVGFGYRFADITQIYAERNFFLMNTLWPRRSLLEVIDFPASGELRIQQGSSTNIRVRALKWVVADRNVAGGWRALTWHEIDAGPIGIEKPALPVASLVPPADVDRVPMADSPHWTVDRVESLLEMSDVRDRLAKAGWGEQQFAAFEKTLAALDRKAADPRMSRKLRKLVIPQTVTMHYWGKKTSNKMALTRQQEINEFAGVVADLKESVKFYVTGEDFRTYPDLRITLVPPPAFTRLERDEYLPAYLYHRAPADGSLELLKGLKQVRENVGISLTGSTSRFEVPSGTDIVIRGETDKELTQARIRFRGAKGAAGTPETPGIVENIDIGPDRRSIEKRFDHINRPLEFDFELTDTDNVKSLRHMIIQPVEDRSPEVNVAIDTIRKTPQGYMCTPQAMIPLTGMVRDDSGLTRVEYVISYSRFESSQAVGIRAAIAAGVFGTISPGPTMPESFTAPMLVGLLAQMSESREGMKTPQPLALKTFQEIADERDREFRYGKEQLQAKLRETPAQSVMIRQYDIKPNLEWLDLLEQVKDLQVGANDTIRPRFRMRLTVSATDNNVETGPRSGQNKETFTFLVVPHEELMGEMNKDEEALSYKLDDLIRKMADVRADIEKTIERIPVMAGDEGFRASASRAQEMEEAVAKGRDVAQEVFTDYSRLFKEAQTNRLPASFVEQKEKIVSMLDEALRQHFPRAEEAHGNFKKILEDRRPPDTQELINVRQRQDELLLHLRNILDRMGQVLGVSRLAKQLTELISAKILIQAKLADMLKKREDIELDRFGFITLKGSPVEVAKGEKRVVLIQIERDQVDGELELRLEAPKDSGLTLPTSVIVPRLSTQASFEVTAGDKTGEFGIPIAVLNTDGEAVKWKDPKQPFVLKVKVK
;
A
#
# COMPACT_ATOMS: atom_id res chain seq x y z
N MET A 1 107.65 -27.27 114.56
CA MET A 1 106.46 -26.45 114.91
C MET A 1 105.30 -26.93 114.06
N ALA A 2 104.27 -27.51 114.68
CA ALA A 2 103.09 -28.02 113.99
C ALA A 2 102.21 -26.85 113.55
N THR A 3 102.04 -26.65 112.25
CA THR A 3 101.03 -25.75 111.68
C THR A 3 99.68 -26.45 111.74
N VAL A 4 98.80 -25.95 112.62
CA VAL A 4 97.40 -26.36 112.72
C VAL A 4 96.68 -25.98 111.43
N ASP A 5 96.24 -26.97 110.67
CA ASP A 5 95.41 -26.80 109.48
C ASP A 5 94.03 -26.28 109.93
N ARG A 6 93.79 -24.97 109.80
CA ARG A 6 92.47 -24.39 110.10
C ARG A 6 91.49 -24.82 109.01
N PRO A 7 90.25 -25.24 109.35
CA PRO A 7 89.26 -25.61 108.34
C PRO A 7 89.00 -24.42 107.42
N LYS A 8 89.09 -24.66 106.11
CA LYS A 8 88.82 -23.64 105.09
C LYS A 8 87.43 -23.03 105.35
N PRO A 9 87.28 -21.70 105.39
CA PRO A 9 85.99 -21.08 105.61
C PRO A 9 85.05 -21.42 104.44
N ILE A 10 83.90 -22.01 104.76
CA ILE A 10 82.86 -22.42 103.81
C ILE A 10 81.64 -21.50 103.97
N VAL A 11 81.00 -21.15 102.87
CA VAL A 11 79.69 -20.47 102.90
C VAL A 11 78.61 -21.49 103.28
N ALA A 12 77.90 -21.25 104.38
CA ALA A 12 76.80 -22.12 104.79
C ALA A 12 75.73 -22.23 103.70
N ALA A 13 75.25 -23.45 103.42
CA ALA A 13 74.20 -23.68 102.42
C ALA A 13 72.94 -22.80 102.68
N ALA A 14 72.57 -22.62 103.95
CA ALA A 14 71.47 -21.75 104.36
C ALA A 14 71.68 -20.26 103.99
N ALA A 15 72.91 -19.75 104.05
CA ALA A 15 73.23 -18.39 103.63
C ALA A 15 73.18 -18.25 102.10
N ARG A 16 73.64 -19.28 101.38
CA ARG A 16 73.58 -19.36 99.92
C ARG A 16 72.13 -19.35 99.41
N ASP A 17 71.27 -20.20 99.96
CA ASP A 17 69.85 -20.25 99.59
C ASP A 17 69.11 -18.93 99.88
N ARG A 18 69.49 -18.23 100.96
CA ARG A 18 68.96 -16.90 101.28
C ARG A 18 69.36 -15.84 100.25
N ILE A 19 70.60 -15.87 99.73
CA ILE A 19 71.04 -14.96 98.66
C ILE A 19 70.28 -15.21 97.35
N TYR A 20 70.02 -16.48 97.00
CA TYR A 20 69.27 -16.81 95.78
C TYR A 20 67.74 -16.63 95.91
N SER A 21 67.18 -16.64 97.13
CA SER A 21 65.73 -16.52 97.37
C SER A 21 65.08 -15.27 96.77
N PRO A 22 65.62 -14.03 96.94
CA PRO A 22 65.12 -12.84 96.24
C PRO A 22 65.23 -12.94 94.71
N LEU A 23 66.26 -13.60 94.18
CA LEU A 23 66.45 -13.80 92.74
C LEU A 23 65.38 -14.75 92.17
N HIS A 24 65.02 -15.80 92.90
CA HIS A 24 63.92 -16.70 92.56
C HIS A 24 62.56 -15.98 92.64
N LYS A 25 62.32 -15.19 93.70
CA LYS A 25 61.11 -14.36 93.85
C LYS A 25 60.99 -13.34 92.72
N LEU A 26 62.10 -12.68 92.35
CA LEU A 26 62.15 -11.73 91.24
C LEU A 26 61.90 -12.42 89.89
N ARG A 27 62.53 -13.57 89.63
CA ARG A 27 62.29 -14.38 88.41
C ARG A 27 60.82 -14.78 88.27
N GLY A 28 60.20 -15.28 89.34
CA GLY A 28 58.78 -15.63 89.35
C GLY A 28 57.85 -14.42 89.21
N ALA A 29 58.23 -13.26 89.73
CA ALA A 29 57.49 -12.01 89.53
C ALA A 29 57.62 -11.47 88.09
N ILE A 30 58.81 -11.54 87.48
CA ILE A 30 59.05 -11.18 86.07
C ILE A 30 58.17 -12.03 85.16
N ARG A 31 58.15 -13.36 85.37
CA ARG A 31 57.33 -14.28 84.57
C ARG A 31 55.84 -13.99 84.67
N ARG A 32 55.32 -13.80 85.89
CA ARG A 32 53.90 -13.43 86.09
C ARG A 32 53.57 -12.08 85.46
N TYR A 33 54.43 -11.08 85.60
CA TYR A 33 54.25 -9.78 84.97
C TYR A 33 54.16 -9.91 83.45
N ILE A 34 55.08 -10.65 82.81
CA ILE A 34 55.05 -10.86 81.35
C ILE A 34 53.79 -11.62 80.93
N ALA A 35 53.36 -12.65 81.67
CA ALA A 35 52.14 -13.40 81.37
C ALA A 35 50.89 -12.51 81.43
N PHE A 36 50.75 -11.66 82.46
CA PHE A 36 49.65 -10.69 82.55
C PHE A 36 49.72 -9.63 81.45
N GLU A 37 50.92 -9.20 81.04
CA GLU A 37 51.08 -8.25 79.93
C GLU A 37 50.67 -8.91 78.60
N ALA A 38 51.11 -10.14 78.35
CA ALA A 38 50.77 -10.90 77.15
C ALA A 38 49.26 -11.15 77.06
N LEU A 39 48.61 -11.50 78.18
CA LEU A 39 47.17 -11.67 78.25
C LEU A 39 46.43 -10.36 77.96
N ALA A 40 46.85 -9.24 78.54
CA ALA A 40 46.26 -7.94 78.28
C ALA A 40 46.42 -7.54 76.79
N VAL A 41 47.57 -7.79 76.18
CA VAL A 41 47.80 -7.53 74.75
C VAL A 41 46.89 -8.41 73.88
N LEU A 42 46.76 -9.70 74.20
CA LEU A 42 45.86 -10.61 73.48
C LEU A 42 44.40 -10.13 73.55
N ILE A 43 43.91 -9.77 74.75
CA ILE A 43 42.54 -9.25 74.92
C ILE A 43 42.33 -7.97 74.10
N ASN A 44 43.29 -7.03 74.15
CA ASN A 44 43.21 -5.82 73.33
C ASN A 44 43.21 -6.13 71.82
N ALA A 45 44.07 -7.05 71.36
CA ALA A 45 44.14 -7.42 69.95
C ALA A 45 42.83 -8.08 69.46
N LEU A 46 42.24 -8.97 70.25
CA LEU A 46 40.94 -9.58 69.95
C LEU A 46 39.81 -8.55 69.96
N ALA A 47 39.79 -7.64 70.93
CA ALA A 47 38.79 -6.57 71.00
C ALA A 47 38.90 -5.62 69.80
N VAL A 48 40.12 -5.24 69.41
CA VAL A 48 40.36 -4.41 68.23
C VAL A 48 39.95 -5.14 66.94
N TRP A 49 40.27 -6.43 66.79
CA TRP A 49 39.83 -7.23 65.64
C TRP A 49 38.31 -7.28 65.54
N PHE A 50 37.62 -7.50 66.68
CA PHE A 50 36.16 -7.49 66.73
C PHE A 50 35.58 -6.13 66.32
N TRP A 51 36.00 -5.02 66.96
CA TRP A 51 35.40 -3.71 66.70
C TRP A 51 35.74 -3.16 65.32
N LEU A 52 36.99 -3.26 64.86
CA LEU A 52 37.36 -2.84 63.52
C LEU A 52 36.67 -3.71 62.46
N GLY A 53 36.63 -5.03 62.67
CA GLY A 53 35.91 -5.93 61.78
C GLY A 53 34.42 -5.60 61.70
N LEU A 54 33.77 -5.31 62.84
CA LEU A 54 32.37 -4.94 62.89
C LEU A 54 32.11 -3.59 62.21
N ILE A 55 32.96 -2.58 62.42
CA ILE A 55 32.85 -1.26 61.78
C ILE A 55 33.06 -1.39 60.26
N CYS A 56 34.08 -2.14 59.82
CA CYS A 56 34.39 -2.34 58.42
C CYS A 56 33.34 -3.20 57.68
N ASP A 57 32.69 -4.15 58.35
CA ASP A 57 31.64 -4.99 57.75
C ASP A 57 30.25 -4.34 57.90
N TYR A 58 29.75 -4.26 59.14
CA TYR A 58 28.42 -3.75 59.43
C TYR A 58 28.32 -2.22 59.28
N GLY A 59 29.30 -1.47 59.78
CA GLY A 59 29.30 -0.01 59.67
C GLY A 59 29.35 0.46 58.22
N PHE A 60 30.23 -0.15 57.42
CA PHE A 60 30.30 0.11 55.98
C PHE A 60 29.00 -0.27 55.26
N PHE A 61 28.41 -1.44 55.58
CA PHE A 61 27.10 -1.83 55.06
C PHE A 61 26.00 -0.81 55.42
N ARG A 62 25.96 -0.31 56.66
CA ARG A 62 24.94 0.65 57.10
C ARG A 62 25.04 2.01 56.40
N ILE A 63 26.24 2.40 55.96
CA ILE A 63 26.46 3.66 55.23
C ILE A 63 26.21 3.50 53.73
N THR A 64 26.63 2.39 53.14
CA THR A 64 26.69 2.22 51.68
C THR A 64 25.65 1.26 51.10
N GLY A 65 25.01 0.45 51.95
CA GLY A 65 24.20 -0.71 51.53
C GLY A 65 25.03 -1.85 50.91
N PHE A 66 26.36 -1.71 50.83
CA PHE A 66 27.24 -2.68 50.20
C PHE A 66 27.46 -3.89 51.12
N ASP A 67 27.05 -5.07 50.65
CA ASP A 67 27.29 -6.33 51.35
C ASP A 67 28.37 -7.14 50.62
N TRP A 68 29.61 -7.03 51.10
CA TRP A 68 30.76 -7.73 50.52
C TRP A 68 30.67 -9.27 50.63
N ALA A 69 29.85 -9.83 51.52
CA ALA A 69 29.67 -11.28 51.60
C ALA A 69 28.94 -11.86 50.37
N GLN A 70 28.19 -11.04 49.63
CA GLN A 70 27.58 -11.42 48.34
C GLN A 70 28.58 -11.40 47.18
N LEU A 71 29.58 -10.51 47.23
CA LEU A 71 30.46 -10.20 46.10
C LEU A 71 31.84 -10.87 46.22
N VAL A 72 32.31 -11.10 47.44
CA VAL A 72 33.63 -11.66 47.73
C VAL A 72 33.55 -13.15 48.00
N SER A 73 34.37 -13.92 47.30
CA SER A 73 34.45 -15.37 47.46
C SER A 73 34.75 -15.75 48.91
N LYS A 74 34.20 -16.90 49.34
CA LYS A 74 34.43 -17.41 50.70
C LYS A 74 35.92 -17.60 51.01
N TYR A 75 36.72 -17.93 50.01
CA TYR A 75 38.16 -18.16 50.15
C TYR A 75 38.95 -16.89 50.43
N LEU A 76 38.62 -15.77 49.77
CA LEU A 76 39.31 -14.50 50.04
C LEU A 76 38.99 -14.01 51.46
N ARG A 77 37.73 -14.15 51.89
CA ARG A 77 37.31 -13.85 53.27
C ARG A 77 38.09 -14.69 54.28
N LEU A 78 38.15 -16.01 54.06
CA LEU A 78 38.95 -16.92 54.90
C LEU A 78 40.42 -16.51 54.95
N GLY A 79 41.03 -16.22 53.81
CA GLY A 79 42.44 -15.80 53.74
C GLY A 79 42.72 -14.53 54.55
N MET A 80 41.84 -13.52 54.46
CA MET A 80 41.96 -12.30 55.25
C MET A 80 41.83 -12.56 56.76
N GLN A 81 40.87 -13.37 57.17
CA GLN A 81 40.69 -13.70 58.59
C GLN A 81 41.86 -14.53 59.14
N LEU A 82 42.42 -15.45 58.35
CA LEU A 82 43.63 -16.21 58.70
C LEU A 82 44.86 -15.31 58.83
N MET A 83 45.02 -14.32 57.95
CA MET A 83 46.09 -13.32 58.03
C MET A 83 46.03 -12.52 59.33
N ILE A 84 44.84 -12.03 59.71
CA ILE A 84 44.66 -11.29 60.97
C ILE A 84 44.91 -12.21 62.17
N ALA A 85 44.35 -13.42 62.16
CA ALA A 85 44.57 -14.41 63.21
C ALA A 85 46.06 -14.75 63.36
N ALA A 86 46.78 -14.97 62.26
CA ALA A 86 48.22 -15.21 62.27
C ALA A 86 48.99 -14.02 62.88
N GLY A 87 48.63 -12.78 62.54
CA GLY A 87 49.21 -11.59 63.15
C GLY A 87 49.03 -11.52 64.67
N ILE A 88 47.82 -11.84 65.16
CA ILE A 88 47.52 -11.90 66.61
C ILE A 88 48.31 -13.02 67.28
N ILE A 89 48.41 -14.19 66.64
CA ILE A 89 49.21 -15.32 67.13
C ILE A 89 50.69 -14.91 67.22
N VAL A 90 51.25 -14.33 66.18
CA VAL A 90 52.66 -13.87 66.17
C VAL A 90 52.91 -12.85 67.27
N LEU A 91 52.03 -11.85 67.44
CA LEU A 91 52.16 -10.84 68.50
C LEU A 91 52.12 -11.47 69.91
N THR A 92 51.22 -12.43 70.11
CA THR A 92 51.06 -13.13 71.39
C THR A 92 52.24 -14.05 71.67
N VAL A 93 52.67 -14.84 70.68
CA VAL A 93 53.84 -15.73 70.77
C VAL A 93 55.11 -14.91 71.00
N TRP A 94 55.30 -13.79 70.31
CA TRP A 94 56.45 -12.90 70.52
C TRP A 94 56.55 -12.41 71.97
N LYS A 95 55.41 -12.07 72.60
CA LYS A 95 55.35 -11.73 74.03
C LYS A 95 55.61 -12.93 74.94
N LEU A 96 55.08 -14.10 74.60
CA LEU A 96 55.27 -15.34 75.37
C LEU A 96 56.69 -15.91 75.26
N VAL A 97 57.40 -15.74 74.15
CA VAL A 97 58.81 -16.18 74.00
C VAL A 97 59.71 -15.50 75.05
N ILE A 98 59.40 -14.26 75.44
CA ILE A 98 60.11 -13.55 76.51
C ILE A 98 59.96 -14.28 77.85
N LEU A 99 58.85 -15.00 78.09
CA LEU A 99 58.62 -15.81 79.30
C LEU A 99 59.61 -16.97 79.45
N PHE A 100 60.03 -17.55 78.32
CA PHE A 100 60.92 -18.70 78.25
C PHE A 100 62.40 -18.31 78.23
N ARG A 101 62.74 -17.02 78.15
CA ARG A 101 64.13 -16.55 78.14
C ARG A 101 64.83 -16.88 79.47
N THR A 102 66.04 -17.43 79.38
CA THR A 102 66.84 -17.80 80.55
C THR A 102 67.42 -16.55 81.22
N TYR A 103 67.02 -16.26 82.46
CA TYR A 103 67.55 -15.14 83.24
C TYR A 103 68.70 -15.63 84.13
N ARG A 104 69.94 -15.29 83.73
CA ARG A 104 71.14 -15.59 84.53
C ARG A 104 71.05 -14.92 85.90
N PRO A 105 71.37 -15.63 87.02
CA PRO A 105 71.32 -15.07 88.37
C PRO A 105 72.14 -13.78 88.55
N THR A 106 73.30 -13.69 87.91
CA THR A 106 74.18 -12.51 87.93
C THR A 106 73.53 -11.27 87.31
N SER A 107 72.80 -11.41 86.20
CA SER A 107 72.06 -10.30 85.59
C SER A 107 70.90 -9.80 86.45
N LEU A 108 70.26 -10.70 87.21
CA LEU A 108 69.20 -10.35 88.15
C LEU A 108 69.76 -9.68 89.40
N ALA A 109 70.93 -10.12 89.88
CA ALA A 109 71.67 -9.48 90.97
C ALA A 109 72.05 -8.03 90.59
N LEU A 110 72.67 -7.85 89.43
CA LEU A 110 73.02 -6.53 88.90
C LEU A 110 71.80 -5.58 88.76
N LEU A 111 70.65 -6.13 88.35
CA LEU A 111 69.41 -5.35 88.24
C LEU A 111 68.94 -4.85 89.61
N LEU A 112 69.01 -5.70 90.64
CA LEU A 112 68.64 -5.32 92.00
C LEU A 112 69.62 -4.30 92.59
N GLU A 113 70.92 -4.48 92.38
CA GLU A 113 71.95 -3.53 92.81
C GLU A 113 71.78 -2.16 92.18
N ARG A 114 71.61 -2.10 90.85
CA ARG A 114 71.40 -0.82 90.13
C ARG A 114 70.11 -0.12 90.55
N ARG A 115 69.08 -0.87 90.97
CA ARG A 115 67.81 -0.30 91.43
C ARG A 115 67.83 0.14 92.89
N PHE A 116 68.60 -0.55 93.74
CA PHE A 116 68.72 -0.29 95.17
C PHE A 116 70.19 -0.09 95.60
N PRO A 117 70.90 0.91 95.04
CA PRO A 117 72.34 1.06 95.26
C PRO A 117 72.72 1.32 96.72
N LYS A 118 71.82 1.97 97.48
CA LYS A 118 72.01 2.26 98.91
C LYS A 118 71.97 1.04 99.82
N LEU A 119 71.29 -0.04 99.41
CA LEU A 119 71.08 -1.24 100.24
C LEU A 119 72.08 -2.36 99.90
N LEU A 120 72.41 -2.54 98.61
CA LEU A 120 73.17 -3.71 98.16
C LEU A 120 74.60 -3.37 97.68
N GLY A 121 74.86 -2.14 97.22
CA GLY A 121 76.15 -1.77 96.61
C GLY A 121 76.58 -2.73 95.50
N ASP A 122 77.89 -2.96 95.34
CA ASP A 122 78.47 -3.95 94.41
C ASP A 122 78.63 -5.35 95.06
N ARG A 123 77.87 -5.64 96.11
CA ARG A 123 78.10 -6.81 96.99
C ARG A 123 77.29 -8.04 96.58
N LEU A 124 76.09 -7.88 96.03
CA LEU A 124 75.18 -8.98 95.69
C LEU A 124 75.63 -9.73 94.43
N ILE A 125 76.10 -9.04 93.38
CA ILE A 125 76.67 -9.68 92.19
C ILE A 125 77.93 -10.46 92.56
N THR A 126 78.82 -9.84 93.32
CA THR A 126 80.06 -10.43 93.83
C THR A 126 79.77 -11.65 94.68
N ALA A 127 78.76 -11.57 95.58
CA ALA A 127 78.31 -12.70 96.37
C ALA A 127 77.72 -13.82 95.51
N VAL A 128 76.93 -13.53 94.49
CA VAL A 128 76.27 -14.55 93.63
C VAL A 128 77.26 -15.21 92.66
N GLU A 129 78.25 -14.48 92.15
CA GLU A 129 79.25 -14.96 91.20
C GLU A 129 80.35 -15.77 91.90
N LEU A 130 80.91 -15.25 93.01
CA LEU A 130 82.04 -15.88 93.70
C LEU A 130 81.61 -16.94 94.74
N SER A 131 80.38 -16.90 95.26
CA SER A 131 79.90 -17.96 96.17
C SER A 131 79.57 -19.27 95.44
N GLY A 132 79.44 -19.25 94.11
CA GLY A 132 79.12 -20.38 93.22
C GLY A 132 80.18 -21.48 93.20
N ASN A 133 81.46 -21.10 93.24
CA ASN A 133 82.58 -22.02 93.18
C ASN A 133 83.79 -21.41 93.91
N LEU A 134 83.87 -21.63 95.24
CA LEU A 134 84.89 -21.00 96.10
C LEU A 134 86.32 -21.40 95.70
N ASP A 135 86.52 -22.58 95.11
CA ASP A 135 87.82 -23.05 94.66
C ASP A 135 88.28 -22.38 93.36
N GLU A 136 87.36 -21.90 92.54
CA GLU A 136 87.65 -21.13 91.33
C GLU A 136 87.93 -19.66 91.65
N ALA A 137 87.22 -19.08 92.62
CA ALA A 137 87.47 -17.74 93.13
C ALA A 137 88.87 -17.62 93.79
N ASP A 138 89.31 -18.66 94.49
CA ASP A 138 90.65 -18.75 95.09
C ASP A 138 91.75 -18.77 94.00
N ARG A 139 91.52 -19.50 92.90
CA ARG A 139 92.41 -19.52 91.72
C ARG A 139 92.50 -18.17 91.01
N LEU A 140 91.45 -17.36 91.08
CA LEU A 140 91.39 -16.01 90.52
C LEU A 140 91.99 -14.95 91.46
N GLY A 141 92.54 -15.33 92.62
CA GLY A 141 93.24 -14.44 93.55
C GLY A 141 92.34 -13.76 94.59
N TYR A 142 91.08 -14.18 94.75
CA TYR A 142 90.18 -13.62 95.74
C TYR A 142 90.31 -14.32 97.11
N SER A 143 90.39 -13.52 98.19
CA SER A 143 90.43 -14.07 99.55
C SER A 143 89.10 -14.72 99.96
N ARG A 144 89.14 -16.00 100.36
CA ARG A 144 87.95 -16.73 100.87
C ARG A 144 87.28 -16.03 102.05
N ALA A 145 88.05 -15.40 102.93
CA ALA A 145 87.50 -14.66 104.08
C ALA A 145 86.71 -13.41 103.64
N MET A 146 87.18 -12.72 102.60
CA MET A 146 86.48 -11.56 102.03
C MET A 146 85.15 -11.97 101.38
N ILE A 147 85.12 -13.12 100.68
CA ILE A 147 83.90 -13.64 100.04
C ILE A 147 82.86 -14.01 101.11
N VAL A 148 83.27 -14.71 102.18
CA VAL A 148 82.37 -15.10 103.28
C VAL A 148 81.81 -13.88 104.01
N GLU A 149 82.64 -12.86 104.26
CA GLU A 149 82.16 -11.61 104.88
C GLU A 149 81.24 -10.81 103.95
N THR A 150 81.50 -10.81 102.64
CA THR A 150 80.61 -10.19 101.63
C THR A 150 79.26 -10.91 101.58
N VAL A 151 79.25 -12.25 101.58
CA VAL A 151 78.05 -13.08 101.66
C VAL A 151 77.26 -12.80 102.95
N ARG A 152 77.93 -12.68 104.10
CA ARG A 152 77.30 -12.35 105.38
C ARG A 152 76.62 -10.99 105.34
N LYS A 153 77.33 -9.94 104.92
CA LYS A 153 76.80 -8.57 104.80
C LYS A 153 75.62 -8.49 103.83
N VAL A 154 75.69 -9.19 102.69
CA VAL A 154 74.58 -9.24 101.73
C VAL A 154 73.37 -9.95 102.34
N THR A 155 73.57 -11.04 103.08
CA THR A 155 72.47 -11.82 103.69
C THR A 155 71.67 -10.97 104.69
N ASP A 156 72.31 -10.09 105.46
CA ASP A 156 71.65 -9.22 106.43
C ASP A 156 70.79 -8.11 105.79
N ASP A 157 71.14 -7.69 104.56
CA ASP A 157 70.46 -6.62 103.84
C ASP A 157 69.49 -7.12 102.75
N VAL A 158 69.63 -8.38 102.29
CA VAL A 158 68.86 -8.97 101.19
C VAL A 158 67.36 -9.06 101.48
N ASP A 159 66.97 -9.34 102.74
CA ASP A 159 65.58 -9.49 103.13
C ASP A 159 64.81 -8.15 103.16
N LYS A 160 65.54 -7.02 103.18
CA LYS A 160 64.96 -5.67 103.16
C LYS A 160 64.61 -5.19 101.75
N VAL A 161 64.95 -5.95 100.70
CA VAL A 161 64.80 -5.52 99.29
C VAL A 161 63.34 -5.64 98.81
N PRO A 162 62.66 -4.53 98.46
CA PRO A 162 61.28 -4.59 97.99
C PRO A 162 61.22 -4.94 96.49
N VAL A 163 61.25 -6.24 96.18
CA VAL A 163 61.23 -6.80 94.80
C VAL A 163 60.10 -6.23 93.93
N ARG A 164 58.96 -5.84 94.52
CA ARG A 164 57.82 -5.26 93.79
C ARG A 164 58.10 -3.89 93.15
N GLN A 165 59.03 -3.10 93.71
CA GLN A 165 59.36 -1.74 93.23
C GLN A 165 60.27 -1.72 91.99
N VAL A 166 60.75 -2.89 91.55
CA VAL A 166 61.49 -3.07 90.30
C VAL A 166 60.55 -2.95 89.09
N PHE A 167 59.26 -3.26 89.25
CA PHE A 167 58.28 -3.27 88.16
C PHE A 167 57.55 -1.93 88.01
N ARG A 168 57.32 -1.52 86.75
CA ARG A 168 56.49 -0.36 86.42
C ARG A 168 55.01 -0.76 86.33
N TRP A 169 54.33 -0.85 87.47
CA TRP A 169 52.91 -1.23 87.55
C TRP A 169 51.95 -0.28 86.82
N SER A 170 52.34 0.98 86.61
CA SER A 170 51.55 1.96 85.85
C SER A 170 51.30 1.51 84.40
N ARG A 171 52.33 0.96 83.74
CA ARG A 171 52.22 0.43 82.37
C ARG A 171 51.23 -0.73 82.33
N MET A 172 51.34 -1.68 83.26
CA MET A 172 50.43 -2.83 83.36
C MET A 172 48.98 -2.37 83.57
N ARG A 173 48.76 -1.42 84.50
CA ARG A 173 47.44 -0.85 84.74
C ARG A 173 46.86 -0.22 83.47
N ASN A 174 47.65 0.54 82.72
CA ASN A 174 47.17 1.16 81.48
C ASN A 174 46.79 0.11 80.42
N TRP A 175 47.53 -1.00 80.29
CA TRP A 175 47.16 -2.09 79.37
C TRP A 175 45.86 -2.79 79.76
N TRP A 176 45.62 -3.00 81.06
CA TRP A 176 44.37 -3.57 81.56
C TRP A 176 43.19 -2.58 81.49
N LEU A 177 43.42 -1.29 81.72
CA LEU A 177 42.43 -0.24 81.50
C LEU A 177 42.06 -0.14 80.01
N ALA A 178 43.04 -0.21 79.12
CA ALA A 178 42.80 -0.28 77.68
C ALA A 178 42.03 -1.56 77.32
N ALA A 179 42.36 -2.71 77.91
CA ALA A 179 41.63 -3.95 77.68
C ALA A 179 40.15 -3.81 78.11
N ALA A 180 39.91 -3.30 79.32
CA ALA A 180 38.56 -3.08 79.84
C ALA A 180 37.78 -2.04 79.02
N PHE A 181 38.44 -0.97 78.59
CA PHE A 181 37.85 0.05 77.72
C PHE A 181 37.51 -0.53 76.34
N ASN A 182 38.43 -1.23 75.69
CA ASN A 182 38.22 -1.81 74.36
C ASN A 182 37.20 -2.95 74.37
N SER A 183 37.05 -3.71 75.46
CA SER A 183 36.04 -4.77 75.54
C SER A 183 34.67 -4.25 76.00
N VAL A 184 34.59 -3.71 77.22
CA VAL A 184 33.33 -3.31 77.87
C VAL A 184 33.02 -1.84 77.66
N GLY A 185 34.05 -0.97 77.71
CA GLY A 185 33.87 0.48 77.57
C GLY A 185 33.24 0.88 76.23
N ILE A 186 33.78 0.40 75.10
CA ILE A 186 33.23 0.67 73.77
C ILE A 186 31.80 0.12 73.66
N PHE A 187 31.53 -1.09 74.20
CA PHE A 187 30.18 -1.65 74.21
C PHE A 187 29.18 -0.75 74.94
N LEU A 188 29.53 -0.26 76.13
CA LEU A 188 28.68 0.66 76.90
C LEU A 188 28.50 2.01 76.19
N LEU A 189 29.55 2.54 75.55
CA LEU A 189 29.45 3.76 74.75
C LEU A 189 28.49 3.59 73.58
N VAL A 190 28.58 2.46 72.85
CA VAL A 190 27.66 2.13 71.75
C VAL A 190 26.22 1.97 72.27
N ALA A 191 26.04 1.33 73.42
CA ALA A 191 24.72 1.17 74.05
C ALA A 191 24.10 2.52 74.42
N ILE A 192 24.86 3.39 75.09
CA ILE A 192 24.41 4.74 75.49
C ILE A 192 24.10 5.58 74.25
N ALA A 193 24.98 5.57 73.25
CA ALA A 193 24.77 6.31 72.00
C ALA A 193 23.50 5.84 71.27
N TRP A 194 23.25 4.53 71.22
CA TRP A 194 22.06 3.97 70.60
C TRP A 194 20.76 4.32 71.36
N LEU A 195 20.78 4.24 72.68
CA LEU A 195 19.64 4.61 73.53
C LEU A 195 19.30 6.11 73.39
N ALA A 196 20.33 6.96 73.36
CA ALA A 196 20.18 8.40 73.15
C ALA A 196 19.65 8.71 71.74
N TRP A 197 20.20 8.07 70.70
CA TRP A 197 19.79 8.28 69.31
C TRP A 197 18.32 7.89 69.08
N ASN A 198 17.89 6.76 69.62
CA ASN A 198 16.52 6.28 69.44
C ASN A 198 15.53 6.85 70.46
N ARG A 199 16.00 7.64 71.45
CA ARG A 199 15.19 8.17 72.55
C ARG A 199 14.36 7.09 73.24
N THR A 200 14.96 5.92 73.52
CA THR A 200 14.28 4.81 74.20
C THR A 200 15.07 4.34 75.42
N ALA A 201 14.36 3.82 76.43
CA ALA A 201 14.96 3.18 77.61
C ALA A 201 15.06 1.64 77.45
N ASN A 202 14.91 1.10 76.24
CA ASN A 202 14.82 -0.34 76.01
C ASN A 202 16.21 -1.01 75.92
N VAL A 203 16.86 -1.15 77.08
CA VAL A 203 18.19 -1.79 77.21
C VAL A 203 18.14 -3.26 76.77
N VAL A 204 17.06 -3.97 77.09
CA VAL A 204 16.86 -5.37 76.69
C VAL A 204 16.79 -5.49 75.17
N GLY A 205 16.04 -4.60 74.51
CA GLY A 205 15.93 -4.55 73.06
C GLY A 205 17.25 -4.23 72.36
N PHE A 206 18.08 -3.36 72.94
CA PHE A 206 19.45 -3.15 72.47
C PHE A 206 20.27 -4.44 72.56
N GLY A 207 20.22 -5.13 73.70
CA GLY A 207 20.95 -6.38 73.93
C GLY A 207 20.64 -7.45 72.87
N TYR A 208 19.36 -7.69 72.59
CA TYR A 208 18.95 -8.64 71.53
C TYR A 208 19.43 -8.21 70.14
N ARG A 209 19.27 -6.93 69.77
CA ARG A 209 19.71 -6.43 68.45
C ARG A 209 21.23 -6.48 68.30
N PHE A 210 21.99 -6.16 69.34
CA PHE A 210 23.45 -6.24 69.32
C PHE A 210 23.92 -7.70 69.26
N ALA A 211 23.25 -8.60 69.99
CA ALA A 211 23.51 -10.03 69.91
C ALA A 211 23.24 -10.57 68.49
N ASP A 212 22.13 -10.17 67.87
CA ASP A 212 21.82 -10.53 66.47
C ASP A 212 22.90 -10.04 65.50
N ILE A 213 23.32 -8.76 65.63
CA ILE A 213 24.37 -8.18 64.80
C ILE A 213 25.69 -8.94 64.98
N THR A 214 26.07 -9.21 66.22
CA THR A 214 27.30 -9.93 66.58
C THR A 214 27.25 -11.38 66.07
N GLN A 215 26.10 -12.03 66.14
CA GLN A 215 25.91 -13.38 65.65
C GLN A 215 25.98 -13.43 64.12
N ILE A 216 25.34 -12.49 63.42
CA ILE A 216 25.44 -12.38 61.95
C ILE A 216 26.89 -12.11 61.54
N TYR A 217 27.59 -11.21 62.25
CA TYR A 217 29.02 -10.98 62.03
C TYR A 217 29.84 -12.26 62.20
N ALA A 218 29.58 -13.05 63.25
CA ALA A 218 30.29 -14.29 63.49
C ALA A 218 29.96 -15.38 62.45
N GLU A 219 28.69 -15.55 62.10
CA GLU A 219 28.22 -16.43 61.02
C GLU A 219 28.93 -16.12 59.70
N ARG A 220 29.08 -14.84 59.37
CA ARG A 220 29.67 -14.37 58.10
C ARG A 220 31.19 -14.46 58.05
N ASN A 221 31.87 -14.07 59.14
CA ASN A 221 33.32 -13.89 59.16
C ASN A 221 34.07 -15.10 59.73
N PHE A 222 33.54 -15.74 60.77
CA PHE A 222 34.20 -16.91 61.39
C PHE A 222 33.64 -18.22 60.85
N PHE A 223 32.33 -18.33 60.64
CA PHE A 223 31.71 -19.55 60.09
C PHE A 223 31.55 -19.52 58.56
N LEU A 224 31.90 -18.42 57.89
CA LEU A 224 31.86 -18.25 56.43
C LEU A 224 30.50 -18.57 55.78
N MET A 225 29.42 -18.41 56.55
CA MET A 225 28.06 -18.51 56.06
C MET A 225 27.74 -17.31 55.16
N ASN A 226 26.91 -17.52 54.14
CA ASN A 226 26.42 -16.44 53.26
C ASN A 226 25.16 -15.79 53.85
N THR A 227 25.17 -15.51 55.16
CA THR A 227 24.09 -14.79 55.83
C THR A 227 24.17 -13.32 55.45
N LEU A 228 23.13 -12.74 54.87
CA LEU A 228 23.11 -11.33 54.48
C LEU A 228 22.86 -10.42 55.68
N TRP A 229 23.37 -9.19 55.63
CA TRP A 229 22.92 -8.17 56.58
C TRP A 229 21.44 -7.84 56.36
N PRO A 230 20.67 -7.58 57.43
CA PRO A 230 19.23 -7.35 57.33
C PRO A 230 18.96 -6.03 56.61
N ARG A 231 18.38 -6.13 55.40
CA ARG A 231 17.98 -4.99 54.57
C ARG A 231 16.62 -4.43 54.99
N ARG A 232 16.37 -3.15 54.72
CA ARG A 232 15.14 -2.43 55.07
C ARG A 232 14.01 -2.69 54.08
N SER A 233 14.32 -2.98 52.82
CA SER A 233 13.37 -3.33 51.77
C SER A 233 13.73 -4.69 51.13
N LEU A 234 12.76 -5.28 50.43
CA LEU A 234 12.93 -6.49 49.61
C LEU A 234 12.11 -6.32 48.33
N LEU A 235 12.75 -6.50 47.18
CA LEU A 235 12.12 -6.37 45.86
C LEU A 235 12.12 -7.72 45.13
N GLU A 236 10.98 -8.07 44.55
CA GLU A 236 10.76 -9.27 43.74
C GLU A 236 10.29 -8.86 42.34
N VAL A 237 10.92 -9.39 41.28
CA VAL A 237 10.50 -9.12 39.90
C VAL A 237 9.41 -10.12 39.50
N ILE A 238 8.25 -9.60 39.11
CA ILE A 238 7.06 -10.39 38.78
C ILE A 238 7.10 -10.74 37.28
N ASP A 239 6.52 -11.89 36.90
CA ASP A 239 6.44 -12.40 35.52
C ASP A 239 7.79 -12.58 34.81
N PHE A 240 8.86 -12.70 35.60
CA PHE A 240 10.17 -12.97 35.08
C PHE A 240 10.48 -14.47 35.12
N PRO A 241 11.02 -15.07 34.06
CA PRO A 241 11.37 -16.48 34.06
C PRO A 241 12.34 -16.83 35.20
N ALA A 242 12.14 -17.99 35.84
CA ALA A 242 13.02 -18.49 36.90
C ALA A 242 14.47 -18.69 36.44
N SER A 243 14.71 -18.80 35.12
CA SER A 243 16.04 -18.84 34.52
C SER A 243 16.85 -17.54 34.66
N GLY A 244 16.19 -16.41 34.97
CA GLY A 244 16.83 -15.10 34.99
C GLY A 244 17.09 -14.51 33.60
N GLU A 245 16.51 -15.10 32.54
CA GLU A 245 16.62 -14.62 31.17
C GLU A 245 15.25 -14.51 30.49
N LEU A 246 14.91 -13.31 30.01
CA LEU A 246 13.71 -13.01 29.23
C LEU A 246 14.10 -12.78 27.77
N ARG A 247 13.54 -13.56 26.85
CA ARG A 247 13.76 -13.42 25.40
C ARG A 247 12.64 -12.58 24.78
N ILE A 248 12.99 -11.52 24.07
CA ILE A 248 12.03 -10.63 23.41
C ILE A 248 12.49 -10.30 21.98
N GLN A 249 11.55 -9.83 21.15
CA GLN A 249 11.86 -9.37 19.81
C GLN A 249 12.72 -8.10 19.85
N GLN A 250 13.66 -7.98 18.92
CA GLN A 250 14.39 -6.73 18.70
C GLN A 250 13.43 -5.55 18.43
N GLY A 251 13.62 -4.42 19.14
CA GLY A 251 12.76 -3.24 19.02
C GLY A 251 11.39 -3.33 19.71
N SER A 252 11.03 -4.47 20.31
CA SER A 252 9.81 -4.58 21.11
C SER A 252 9.96 -3.89 22.47
N SER A 253 8.83 -3.45 23.03
CA SER A 253 8.76 -2.94 24.39
C SER A 253 8.37 -4.06 25.36
N THR A 254 8.99 -4.08 26.54
CA THR A 254 8.65 -5.02 27.61
C THR A 254 8.33 -4.27 28.89
N ASN A 255 7.28 -4.71 29.59
CA ASN A 255 6.87 -4.12 30.85
C ASN A 255 7.49 -4.91 32.00
N ILE A 256 8.38 -4.27 32.74
CA ILE A 256 9.01 -4.88 33.93
C ILE A 256 8.20 -4.49 35.15
N ARG A 257 7.67 -5.50 35.86
CA ARG A 257 6.92 -5.34 37.10
C ARG A 257 7.74 -5.81 38.29
N VAL A 258 7.74 -5.02 39.36
CA VAL A 258 8.50 -5.27 40.58
C VAL A 258 7.61 -5.07 41.78
N ARG A 259 7.50 -6.08 42.64
CA ARG A 259 6.79 -6.01 43.91
C ARG A 259 7.75 -5.66 45.04
N ALA A 260 7.37 -4.71 45.88
CA ALA A 260 8.02 -4.47 47.16
C ALA A 260 7.28 -5.22 48.27
N LEU A 261 7.98 -6.12 48.95
CA LEU A 261 7.42 -6.94 50.02
C LEU A 261 7.45 -6.19 51.35
N LYS A 262 6.33 -6.20 52.08
CA LYS A 262 6.19 -5.58 53.40
C LYS A 262 6.28 -6.61 54.51
N TRP A 263 5.60 -7.75 54.38
CA TRP A 263 5.67 -8.84 55.35
C TRP A 263 6.54 -10.00 54.84
N VAL A 264 7.65 -10.27 55.53
CA VAL A 264 8.60 -11.32 55.13
C VAL A 264 8.88 -12.32 56.25
N VAL A 265 9.03 -13.58 55.86
CA VAL A 265 9.40 -14.70 56.73
C VAL A 265 10.76 -15.26 56.30
N ALA A 266 11.53 -15.72 57.29
CA ALA A 266 12.84 -16.29 57.03
C ALA A 266 12.72 -17.67 56.37
N ASP A 267 13.36 -17.84 55.22
CA ASP A 267 13.42 -19.10 54.48
C ASP A 267 14.84 -19.35 53.97
N ARG A 268 15.48 -20.43 54.45
CA ARG A 268 16.85 -20.78 54.09
C ARG A 268 16.98 -21.33 52.67
N ASN A 269 15.87 -21.75 52.05
CA ASN A 269 15.87 -22.32 50.71
C ASN A 269 15.80 -21.25 49.62
N VAL A 270 15.53 -19.99 49.98
CA VAL A 270 15.40 -18.87 49.05
C VAL A 270 16.70 -18.07 48.98
N ALA A 271 17.10 -17.67 47.78
CA ALA A 271 18.23 -16.78 47.57
C ALA A 271 18.01 -15.46 48.33
N GLY A 272 18.84 -15.20 49.35
CA GLY A 272 18.71 -14.03 50.21
C GLY A 272 18.02 -14.27 51.55
N GLY A 273 17.50 -15.47 51.81
CA GLY A 273 17.07 -15.91 53.14
C GLY A 273 15.68 -15.43 53.59
N TRP A 274 14.96 -14.66 52.75
CA TRP A 274 13.67 -14.06 53.06
C TRP A 274 12.71 -14.24 51.89
N ARG A 275 11.45 -14.53 52.19
CA ARG A 275 10.36 -14.59 51.21
C ARG A 275 9.10 -13.92 51.73
N ALA A 276 8.16 -13.65 50.84
CA ALA A 276 6.84 -13.14 51.22
C ALA A 276 6.16 -14.08 52.23
N LEU A 277 5.57 -13.50 53.27
CA LEU A 277 4.73 -14.23 54.21
C LEU A 277 3.42 -14.60 53.52
N THR A 278 3.07 -15.89 53.52
CA THR A 278 1.78 -16.35 52.99
C THR A 278 0.69 -16.24 54.05
N TRP A 279 -0.56 -16.06 53.63
CA TRP A 279 -1.69 -15.93 54.55
C TRP A 279 -1.90 -17.19 55.39
N HIS A 280 -1.66 -18.37 54.80
CA HIS A 280 -1.77 -19.65 55.50
C HIS A 280 -0.74 -19.82 56.63
N GLU A 281 0.39 -19.12 56.61
CA GLU A 281 1.47 -19.32 57.59
C GLU A 281 1.35 -18.47 58.85
N ILE A 282 0.31 -17.61 58.96
CA ILE A 282 0.14 -16.69 60.09
C ILE A 282 -0.17 -17.43 61.40
N ASP A 283 -0.99 -18.47 61.33
CA ASP A 283 -1.38 -19.32 62.47
C ASP A 283 -0.36 -20.44 62.75
N ALA A 284 0.54 -20.71 61.80
CA ALA A 284 1.54 -21.76 61.90
C ALA A 284 2.82 -21.35 62.65
N GLY A 285 3.49 -22.35 63.23
CA GLY A 285 4.88 -22.28 63.71
C GLY A 285 5.16 -21.14 64.72
N PRO A 286 6.27 -20.40 64.58
CA PRO A 286 6.67 -19.36 65.54
C PRO A 286 5.81 -18.08 65.48
N ILE A 287 4.91 -17.93 64.49
CA ILE A 287 4.05 -16.75 64.32
C ILE A 287 2.74 -16.91 65.10
N GLY A 288 2.07 -18.05 65.05
CA GLY A 288 0.99 -18.43 65.98
C GLY A 288 -0.05 -17.34 66.29
N ILE A 289 -0.48 -16.59 65.26
CA ILE A 289 -1.55 -15.59 65.37
C ILE A 289 -2.80 -16.17 64.71
N GLU A 290 -3.94 -16.12 65.40
CA GLU A 290 -5.23 -16.55 64.86
C GLU A 290 -5.61 -15.68 63.64
N LYS A 291 -5.98 -16.33 62.52
CA LYS A 291 -6.32 -15.66 61.24
C LYS A 291 -7.77 -15.94 60.82
N PRO A 292 -8.47 -14.98 60.19
CA PRO A 292 -9.76 -15.23 59.56
C PRO A 292 -9.62 -16.06 58.26
N ALA A 293 -10.67 -16.79 57.91
CA ALA A 293 -10.77 -17.53 56.64
C ALA A 293 -10.95 -16.56 55.46
N LEU A 294 -10.25 -16.81 54.35
CA LEU A 294 -10.31 -15.95 53.15
C LEU A 294 -11.38 -16.43 52.15
N PRO A 295 -12.32 -15.57 51.74
CA PRO A 295 -13.27 -15.85 50.66
C PRO A 295 -12.60 -15.64 49.30
N VAL A 296 -11.75 -16.59 48.90
CA VAL A 296 -10.91 -16.47 47.68
C VAL A 296 -11.70 -16.12 46.41
N ALA A 297 -12.93 -16.63 46.27
CA ALA A 297 -13.80 -16.35 45.13
C ALA A 297 -14.27 -14.88 45.05
N SER A 298 -14.40 -14.21 46.19
CA SER A 298 -14.84 -12.80 46.27
C SER A 298 -13.68 -11.80 46.12
N LEU A 299 -12.44 -12.26 46.33
CA LEU A 299 -11.22 -11.44 46.25
C LEU A 299 -10.72 -11.26 44.81
N VAL A 300 -11.22 -12.07 43.86
CA VAL A 300 -10.82 -12.04 42.43
C VAL A 300 -11.98 -11.51 41.58
N PRO A 301 -11.72 -10.78 40.48
CA PRO A 301 -12.78 -10.28 39.60
C PRO A 301 -13.71 -11.41 39.09
N PRO A 302 -15.01 -11.12 38.81
CA PRO A 302 -15.99 -12.12 38.40
C PRO A 302 -15.60 -12.94 37.15
N ALA A 303 -14.78 -12.38 36.27
CA ALA A 303 -14.31 -13.05 35.05
C ALA A 303 -13.31 -14.21 35.30
N ASP A 304 -12.65 -14.23 36.47
CA ASP A 304 -11.55 -15.15 36.78
C ASP A 304 -11.88 -16.13 37.92
N VAL A 305 -13.16 -16.21 38.32
CA VAL A 305 -13.63 -17.03 39.47
C VAL A 305 -13.30 -18.52 39.29
N ASP A 306 -13.33 -19.03 38.05
CA ASP A 306 -13.02 -20.43 37.74
C ASP A 306 -11.50 -20.75 37.78
N ARG A 307 -10.64 -19.73 37.87
CA ARG A 307 -9.17 -19.86 37.86
C ARG A 307 -8.51 -19.48 39.19
N VAL A 308 -9.31 -19.32 40.26
CA VAL A 308 -8.83 -18.85 41.55
C VAL A 308 -7.97 -19.93 42.23
N PRO A 309 -6.71 -19.63 42.60
CA PRO A 309 -5.89 -20.54 43.38
C PRO A 309 -6.52 -20.83 44.75
N MET A 310 -6.41 -22.08 45.22
CA MET A 310 -6.88 -22.49 46.56
C MET A 310 -6.36 -21.55 47.66
N ALA A 311 -7.10 -21.40 48.76
CA ALA A 311 -6.78 -20.47 49.85
C ALA A 311 -5.40 -20.71 50.50
N ASP A 312 -4.91 -21.94 50.45
CA ASP A 312 -3.59 -22.32 50.99
C ASP A 312 -2.46 -22.21 49.95
N SER A 313 -2.75 -21.69 48.75
CA SER A 313 -1.75 -21.48 47.70
C SER A 313 -0.72 -20.42 48.10
N PRO A 314 0.56 -20.59 47.73
CA PRO A 314 1.61 -19.55 47.85
C PRO A 314 1.26 -18.23 47.15
N HIS A 315 0.25 -18.25 46.27
CA HIS A 315 -0.30 -17.06 45.62
C HIS A 315 -0.84 -16.01 46.59
N TRP A 316 -1.39 -16.45 47.74
CA TRP A 316 -2.03 -15.59 48.73
C TRP A 316 -1.01 -15.10 49.77
N THR A 317 -0.28 -14.03 49.42
CA THR A 317 0.62 -13.35 50.36
C THR A 317 -0.14 -12.37 51.25
N VAL A 318 0.36 -12.11 52.46
CA VAL A 318 -0.25 -11.13 53.38
C VAL A 318 -0.31 -9.75 52.74
N ASP A 319 0.74 -9.36 52.02
CA ASP A 319 0.80 -8.09 51.27
C ASP A 319 -0.30 -7.99 50.21
N ARG A 320 -0.58 -9.09 49.50
CA ARG A 320 -1.62 -9.14 48.46
C ARG A 320 -3.01 -9.08 49.07
N VAL A 321 -3.25 -9.82 50.15
CA VAL A 321 -4.54 -9.81 50.86
C VAL A 321 -4.80 -8.42 51.46
N GLU A 322 -3.80 -7.82 52.10
CA GLU A 322 -3.88 -6.45 52.63
C GLU A 322 -4.21 -5.44 51.52
N SER A 323 -3.49 -5.47 50.39
CA SER A 323 -3.74 -4.58 49.25
C SER A 323 -5.11 -4.78 48.61
N LEU A 324 -5.55 -6.03 48.40
CA LEU A 324 -6.87 -6.32 47.84
C LEU A 324 -8.00 -5.85 48.77
N LEU A 325 -7.84 -5.96 50.09
CA LEU A 325 -8.83 -5.50 51.06
C LEU A 325 -8.88 -3.97 51.22
N GLU A 326 -7.86 -3.25 50.74
CA GLU A 326 -7.87 -1.79 50.66
C GLU A 326 -8.60 -1.26 49.40
N MET A 327 -8.75 -2.09 48.36
CA MET A 327 -9.47 -1.72 47.14
C MET A 327 -10.97 -1.55 47.38
N SER A 328 -11.53 -0.43 46.93
CA SER A 328 -12.96 -0.10 47.09
C SER A 328 -13.88 -1.13 46.43
N ASP A 329 -13.56 -1.56 45.21
CA ASP A 329 -14.33 -2.56 44.46
C ASP A 329 -14.36 -3.93 45.17
N VAL A 330 -13.24 -4.34 45.77
CA VAL A 330 -13.17 -5.59 46.53
C VAL A 330 -13.98 -5.48 47.82
N ARG A 331 -13.92 -4.33 48.51
CA ARG A 331 -14.74 -4.07 49.71
C ARG A 331 -16.24 -4.16 49.41
N ASP A 332 -16.68 -3.58 48.29
CA ASP A 332 -18.08 -3.64 47.86
C ASP A 332 -18.51 -5.07 47.52
N ARG A 333 -17.63 -5.85 46.88
CA ARG A 333 -17.88 -7.28 46.59
C ARG A 333 -17.95 -8.13 47.85
N LEU A 334 -17.07 -7.89 48.82
CA LEU A 334 -17.07 -8.58 50.11
C LEU A 334 -18.30 -8.23 50.94
N ALA A 335 -18.73 -6.97 50.94
CA ALA A 335 -19.97 -6.54 51.58
C ALA A 335 -21.19 -7.28 50.99
N LYS A 336 -21.25 -7.44 49.66
CA LYS A 336 -22.27 -8.25 48.98
C LYS A 336 -22.19 -9.75 49.30
N ALA A 337 -20.99 -10.26 49.59
CA ALA A 337 -20.76 -11.64 50.01
C ALA A 337 -21.06 -11.91 51.50
N GLY A 338 -21.60 -10.94 52.23
CA GLY A 338 -22.01 -11.08 53.63
C GLY A 338 -20.90 -10.81 54.66
N TRP A 339 -19.77 -10.20 54.26
CA TRP A 339 -18.79 -9.69 55.22
C TRP A 339 -19.31 -8.43 55.90
N GLY A 340 -19.42 -8.46 57.23
CA GLY A 340 -19.75 -7.31 58.07
C GLY A 340 -18.50 -6.68 58.71
N GLU A 341 -18.72 -5.63 59.51
CA GLU A 341 -17.64 -4.92 60.23
C GLU A 341 -16.81 -5.83 61.13
N GLN A 342 -17.39 -6.91 61.66
CA GLN A 342 -16.69 -7.86 62.55
C GLN A 342 -15.58 -8.63 61.82
N GLN A 343 -15.79 -9.03 60.57
CA GLN A 343 -14.78 -9.75 59.77
C GLN A 343 -13.63 -8.83 59.37
N PHE A 344 -13.93 -7.58 58.98
CA PHE A 344 -12.90 -6.57 58.72
C PHE A 344 -12.11 -6.23 59.99
N ALA A 345 -12.78 -6.09 61.13
CA ALA A 345 -12.11 -5.87 62.42
C ALA A 345 -11.23 -7.05 62.84
N ALA A 346 -11.63 -8.30 62.55
CA ALA A 346 -10.79 -9.48 62.79
C ALA A 346 -9.53 -9.48 61.92
N PHE A 347 -9.64 -9.04 60.66
CA PHE A 347 -8.50 -8.86 59.76
C PHE A 347 -7.54 -7.77 60.27
N GLU A 348 -8.06 -6.58 60.62
CA GLU A 348 -7.25 -5.50 61.18
C GLU A 348 -6.58 -5.90 62.50
N LYS A 349 -7.27 -6.65 63.36
CA LYS A 349 -6.71 -7.22 64.59
C LYS A 349 -5.57 -8.19 64.30
N THR A 350 -5.69 -9.02 63.26
CA THR A 350 -4.65 -9.96 62.81
C THR A 350 -3.42 -9.20 62.35
N LEU A 351 -3.58 -8.17 61.51
CA LEU A 351 -2.47 -7.33 61.05
C LEU A 351 -1.82 -6.54 62.20
N ALA A 352 -2.60 -6.02 63.14
CA ALA A 352 -2.08 -5.33 64.32
C ALA A 352 -1.30 -6.27 65.25
N ALA A 353 -1.77 -7.52 65.42
CA ALA A 353 -1.03 -8.55 66.15
C ALA A 353 0.27 -8.92 65.44
N LEU A 354 0.24 -9.04 64.11
CA LEU A 354 1.40 -9.31 63.28
C LEU A 354 2.44 -8.19 63.39
N ASP A 355 2.00 -6.92 63.42
CA ASP A 355 2.87 -5.76 63.60
C ASP A 355 3.57 -5.76 64.97
N ARG A 356 2.81 -6.00 66.05
CA ARG A 356 3.38 -6.13 67.41
C ARG A 356 4.39 -7.27 67.48
N LYS A 357 4.11 -8.40 66.82
CA LYS A 357 5.00 -9.56 66.82
C LYS A 357 6.26 -9.32 65.99
N ALA A 358 6.15 -8.65 64.84
CA ALA A 358 7.29 -8.25 64.02
C ALA A 358 8.16 -7.18 64.71
N ALA A 359 7.59 -6.38 65.62
CA ALA A 359 8.33 -5.39 66.41
C ALA A 359 9.16 -6.00 67.55
N ASP A 360 8.87 -7.24 67.98
CA ASP A 360 9.65 -7.94 69.01
C ASP A 360 11.08 -8.23 68.49
N PRO A 361 12.14 -7.76 69.17
CA PRO A 361 13.52 -8.07 68.82
C PRO A 361 13.81 -9.57 68.65
N ARG A 362 13.10 -10.45 69.36
CA ARG A 362 13.27 -11.92 69.26
C ARG A 362 12.81 -12.49 67.92
N MET A 363 11.95 -11.76 67.20
CA MET A 363 11.41 -12.16 65.90
C MET A 363 12.26 -11.66 64.73
N SER A 364 13.29 -10.83 64.96
CA SER A 364 14.18 -10.24 63.96
C SER A 364 14.72 -11.23 62.91
N ARG A 365 14.94 -12.49 63.32
CA ARG A 365 15.47 -13.58 62.47
C ARG A 365 14.42 -14.51 61.88
N LYS A 366 13.14 -14.32 62.21
CA LYS A 366 12.02 -15.19 61.79
C LYS A 366 10.95 -14.44 61.00
N LEU A 367 10.54 -13.26 61.46
CA LEU A 367 9.49 -12.43 60.88
C LEU A 367 9.96 -10.97 60.88
N ARG A 368 9.82 -10.28 59.75
CA ARG A 368 10.16 -8.86 59.67
C ARG A 368 9.09 -8.09 58.90
N LYS A 369 8.84 -6.87 59.36
CA LYS A 369 8.13 -5.85 58.62
C LYS A 369 9.15 -4.95 57.92
N LEU A 370 9.12 -4.95 56.60
CA LEU A 370 10.00 -4.17 55.74
C LEU A 370 9.33 -2.85 55.33
N VAL A 371 10.17 -1.89 54.95
CA VAL A 371 9.74 -0.58 54.44
C VAL A 371 9.48 -0.71 52.94
N ILE A 372 8.32 -0.24 52.50
CA ILE A 372 8.01 -0.09 51.08
C ILE A 372 8.77 1.14 50.57
N PRO A 373 9.67 0.99 49.59
CA PRO A 373 10.44 2.10 49.03
C PRO A 373 9.50 3.15 48.40
N GLN A 374 9.83 4.44 48.53
CA GLN A 374 9.08 5.49 47.83
C GLN A 374 9.40 5.49 46.33
N THR A 375 10.64 5.19 45.97
CA THR A 375 11.13 5.17 44.59
C THR A 375 11.87 3.87 44.32
N VAL A 376 11.50 3.18 43.24
CA VAL A 376 12.22 2.00 42.75
C VAL A 376 12.87 2.37 41.42
N THR A 377 14.17 2.14 41.29
CA THR A 377 14.93 2.45 40.07
C THR A 377 15.48 1.17 39.46
N MET A 378 15.24 0.99 38.17
CA MET A 378 15.86 -0.06 37.38
C MET A 378 17.10 0.49 36.66
N HIS A 379 18.22 -0.21 36.83
CA HIS A 379 19.46 0.07 36.10
C HIS A 379 19.66 -1.04 35.08
N TYR A 380 19.81 -0.68 33.80
CA TYR A 380 20.05 -1.65 32.74
C TYR A 380 21.20 -1.22 31.84
N TRP A 381 22.00 -2.18 31.38
CA TRP A 381 23.16 -1.95 30.53
C TRP A 381 23.43 -3.12 29.58
N GLY A 382 23.92 -2.82 28.39
CA GLY A 382 24.38 -3.75 27.36
C GLY A 382 25.84 -3.50 27.02
N LYS A 383 26.25 -3.75 25.76
CA LYS A 383 27.62 -3.45 25.29
C LYS A 383 27.81 -1.96 25.00
N LYS A 384 26.76 -1.27 24.55
CA LYS A 384 26.79 0.15 24.14
C LYS A 384 25.79 1.02 24.92
N THR A 385 24.75 0.42 25.49
CA THR A 385 23.69 1.12 26.21
C THR A 385 23.90 1.00 27.72
N SER A 386 23.72 2.09 28.46
CA SER A 386 23.64 2.08 29.92
C SER A 386 22.66 3.16 30.34
N ASN A 387 21.61 2.80 31.07
CA ASN A 387 20.56 3.73 31.44
C ASN A 387 19.97 3.39 32.81
N LYS A 388 19.33 4.38 33.44
CA LYS A 388 18.56 4.22 34.67
C LYS A 388 17.13 4.70 34.43
N MET A 389 16.16 3.97 34.94
CA MET A 389 14.74 4.29 34.79
C MET A 389 14.05 4.14 36.13
N ALA A 390 13.38 5.20 36.59
CA ALA A 390 12.50 5.10 37.76
C ALA A 390 11.23 4.33 37.34
N LEU A 391 10.83 3.36 38.14
CA LEU A 391 9.57 2.63 37.95
C LEU A 391 8.44 3.39 38.64
N THR A 392 7.29 3.44 37.97
CA THR A 392 6.10 4.11 38.50
C THR A 392 5.36 3.18 39.43
N ARG A 393 5.03 3.65 40.63
CA ARG A 393 4.16 2.92 41.56
C ARG A 393 2.75 2.83 40.99
N GLN A 394 2.21 1.62 40.84
CA GLN A 394 0.82 1.43 40.44
C GLN A 394 -0.07 1.75 41.64
N GLN A 395 -1.10 2.59 41.44
CA GLN A 395 -1.71 3.38 42.53
C GLN A 395 -2.44 2.61 43.64
N GLU A 396 -2.50 1.28 43.63
CA GLU A 396 -3.28 0.51 44.61
C GLU A 396 -2.60 -0.78 45.09
N ILE A 397 -1.39 -1.08 44.60
CA ILE A 397 -0.61 -2.28 44.97
C ILE A 397 0.83 -1.84 45.26
N ASN A 398 1.55 -2.53 46.14
CA ASN A 398 2.99 -2.34 46.36
C ASN A 398 3.84 -2.83 45.16
N GLU A 399 3.38 -2.52 43.95
CA GLU A 399 3.95 -2.90 42.67
C GLU A 399 4.39 -1.67 41.89
N PHE A 400 5.57 -1.78 41.28
CA PHE A 400 6.21 -0.76 40.49
C PHE A 400 6.35 -1.31 39.08
N ALA A 401 5.91 -0.55 38.08
CA ALA A 401 5.96 -0.95 36.69
C ALA A 401 6.72 0.08 35.85
N GLY A 402 7.39 -0.40 34.82
CA GLY A 402 8.07 0.47 33.87
C GLY A 402 8.28 -0.24 32.55
N VAL A 403 8.02 0.49 31.47
CA VAL A 403 8.15 -0.03 30.10
C VAL A 403 9.55 0.27 29.59
N VAL A 404 10.30 -0.78 29.26
CA VAL A 404 11.57 -0.67 28.53
C VAL A 404 11.25 -0.74 27.04
N ALA A 405 11.36 0.40 26.37
CA ALA A 405 11.09 0.52 24.94
C ALA A 405 12.39 0.57 24.12
N ASP A 406 12.30 0.17 22.84
CA ASP A 406 13.35 0.29 21.82
C ASP A 406 14.71 -0.31 22.24
N LEU A 407 14.69 -1.54 22.77
CA LEU A 407 15.92 -2.29 23.02
C LEU A 407 16.56 -2.71 21.69
N LYS A 408 17.75 -2.16 21.41
CA LYS A 408 18.56 -2.45 20.21
C LYS A 408 19.62 -3.53 20.43
N GLU A 409 19.94 -3.82 21.68
CA GLU A 409 20.85 -4.91 22.07
C GLU A 409 20.33 -5.66 23.31
N SER A 410 20.88 -6.85 23.55
CA SER A 410 20.59 -7.60 24.76
C SER A 410 21.18 -6.88 25.97
N VAL A 411 20.37 -6.68 27.01
CA VAL A 411 20.76 -5.92 28.21
C VAL A 411 20.69 -6.79 29.45
N LYS A 412 21.54 -6.47 30.42
CA LYS A 412 21.39 -6.93 31.81
C LYS A 412 20.76 -5.82 32.63
N PHE A 413 20.00 -6.17 33.65
CA PHE A 413 19.42 -5.19 34.55
C PHE A 413 19.33 -5.69 35.99
N TYR A 414 19.33 -4.75 36.92
CA TYR A 414 18.92 -4.97 38.30
C TYR A 414 18.03 -3.83 38.76
N VAL A 415 17.28 -4.09 39.82
CA VAL A 415 16.38 -3.12 40.41
C VAL A 415 16.87 -2.76 41.82
N THR A 416 16.78 -1.48 42.16
CA THR A 416 17.17 -0.93 43.46
C THR A 416 16.02 -0.18 44.10
N GLY A 417 15.87 -0.31 45.42
CA GLY A 417 14.97 0.50 46.23
C GLY A 417 15.42 0.49 47.68
N GLU A 418 15.49 1.67 48.32
CA GLU A 418 16.14 1.85 49.63
C GLU A 418 17.56 1.25 49.65
N ASP A 419 17.81 0.25 50.50
CA ASP A 419 19.09 -0.46 50.66
C ASP A 419 19.11 -1.83 49.97
N PHE A 420 18.09 -2.15 49.18
CA PHE A 420 17.98 -3.41 48.45
C PHE A 420 18.35 -3.27 46.98
N ARG A 421 19.15 -4.23 46.50
CA ARG A 421 19.44 -4.50 45.09
C ARG A 421 19.13 -5.96 44.76
N THR A 422 18.42 -6.20 43.66
CA THR A 422 18.17 -7.55 43.11
C THR A 422 19.48 -8.20 42.66
N TYR A 423 19.66 -9.48 42.99
CA TYR A 423 20.82 -10.29 42.62
C TYR A 423 20.40 -11.74 42.34
N PRO A 424 20.95 -12.42 41.31
CA PRO A 424 21.90 -11.92 40.30
C PRO A 424 21.25 -10.91 39.32
N ASP A 425 22.09 -10.29 38.48
CA ASP A 425 21.60 -9.39 37.43
C ASP A 425 20.75 -10.20 36.41
N LEU A 426 19.54 -9.73 36.12
CA LEU A 426 18.61 -10.34 35.18
C LEU A 426 18.99 -9.96 33.75
N ARG A 427 18.64 -10.79 32.76
CA ARG A 427 18.98 -10.56 31.36
C ARG A 427 17.74 -10.47 30.48
N ILE A 428 17.72 -9.50 29.58
CA ILE A 428 16.79 -9.40 28.46
C ILE A 428 17.59 -9.68 27.18
N THR A 429 17.29 -10.79 26.51
CA THR A 429 17.96 -11.22 25.28
C THR A 429 17.10 -10.90 24.07
N LEU A 430 17.68 -10.23 23.09
CA LEU A 430 17.00 -9.93 21.83
C LEU A 430 17.13 -11.09 20.87
N VAL A 431 16.00 -11.55 20.36
CA VAL A 431 15.91 -12.63 19.37
C VAL A 431 15.24 -12.07 18.10
N PRO A 432 15.75 -12.39 16.89
CA PRO A 432 15.11 -11.96 15.66
C PRO A 432 13.73 -12.61 15.49
N PRO A 433 12.73 -11.92 14.91
CA PRO A 433 11.44 -12.53 14.63
C PRO A 433 11.53 -13.62 13.54
N PRO A 434 10.63 -14.61 13.53
CA PRO A 434 10.57 -15.59 12.45
C PRO A 434 10.25 -14.90 11.11
N ALA A 435 10.96 -15.27 10.06
CA ALA A 435 10.79 -14.72 8.73
C ALA A 435 10.64 -15.83 7.69
N PHE A 436 9.91 -15.55 6.62
CA PHE A 436 9.87 -16.46 5.47
C PHE A 436 11.22 -16.47 4.77
N THR A 437 11.80 -17.66 4.57
CA THR A 437 12.96 -17.88 3.71
C THR A 437 12.54 -18.03 2.26
N ARG A 438 11.40 -18.68 2.04
CA ARG A 438 10.81 -18.94 0.73
C ARG A 438 9.31 -18.75 0.82
N LEU A 439 8.73 -18.05 -0.16
CA LEU A 439 7.29 -17.86 -0.27
C LEU A 439 6.92 -17.97 -1.76
N GLU A 440 6.08 -18.94 -2.07
CA GLU A 440 5.70 -19.29 -3.42
C GLU A 440 4.19 -19.45 -3.52
N ARG A 441 3.70 -19.37 -4.76
CA ARG A 441 2.30 -19.62 -5.07
C ARG A 441 2.16 -20.51 -6.28
N ASP A 442 1.19 -21.40 -6.21
CA ASP A 442 0.65 -22.09 -7.36
C ASP A 442 -0.60 -21.35 -7.81
N GLU A 443 -0.61 -20.88 -9.05
CA GLU A 443 -1.72 -20.15 -9.66
C GLU A 443 -2.52 -21.08 -10.57
N TYR A 444 -3.84 -21.14 -10.36
CA TYR A 444 -4.79 -21.84 -11.20
C TYR A 444 -5.57 -20.79 -12.01
N LEU A 445 -4.99 -20.41 -13.14
CA LEU A 445 -5.43 -19.31 -14.00
C LEU A 445 -6.56 -19.77 -14.93
N PRO A 446 -7.53 -18.92 -15.30
CA PRO A 446 -8.55 -19.30 -16.29
C PRO A 446 -7.94 -19.79 -17.62
N ALA A 447 -8.42 -20.92 -18.14
CA ALA A 447 -7.82 -21.57 -19.31
C ALA A 447 -7.96 -20.75 -20.61
N TYR A 448 -9.00 -19.94 -20.74
CA TYR A 448 -9.28 -19.14 -21.94
C TYR A 448 -8.19 -18.11 -22.26
N LEU A 449 -7.36 -17.74 -21.28
CA LEU A 449 -6.23 -16.82 -21.47
C LEU A 449 -5.08 -17.41 -22.30
N TYR A 450 -5.03 -18.75 -22.40
CA TYR A 450 -3.90 -19.47 -22.99
C TYR A 450 -4.31 -20.45 -24.09
N HIS A 451 -5.56 -20.92 -24.09
CA HIS A 451 -6.05 -21.94 -25.03
C HIS A 451 -7.23 -21.43 -25.87
N ARG A 452 -7.20 -21.72 -27.17
CA ARG A 452 -8.32 -21.44 -28.11
C ARG A 452 -9.35 -22.58 -28.07
N ALA A 453 -10.47 -22.40 -28.78
CA ALA A 453 -11.56 -23.37 -28.80
C ALA A 453 -11.09 -24.79 -29.20
N PRO A 454 -11.50 -25.86 -28.48
CA PRO A 454 -11.14 -27.23 -28.83
C PRO A 454 -11.72 -27.67 -30.19
N ALA A 455 -11.16 -28.72 -30.78
CA ALA A 455 -11.62 -29.24 -32.07
C ALA A 455 -13.10 -29.67 -32.07
N ASP A 456 -13.56 -30.22 -30.94
CA ASP A 456 -14.86 -30.87 -30.79
C ASP A 456 -15.96 -29.95 -30.21
N GLY A 457 -15.74 -28.63 -30.07
CA GLY A 457 -16.79 -27.76 -29.54
C GLY A 457 -16.48 -26.25 -29.47
N SER A 458 -17.34 -25.53 -28.75
CA SER A 458 -17.30 -24.07 -28.61
C SER A 458 -16.33 -23.59 -27.52
N LEU A 459 -15.99 -22.30 -27.55
CA LEU A 459 -15.21 -21.60 -26.52
C LEU A 459 -15.75 -21.83 -25.09
N GLU A 460 -17.05 -22.07 -24.94
CA GLU A 460 -17.68 -22.34 -23.64
C GLU A 460 -17.13 -23.57 -22.91
N LEU A 461 -16.53 -24.53 -23.64
CA LEU A 461 -15.90 -25.69 -23.04
C LEU A 461 -14.67 -25.36 -22.19
N LEU A 462 -14.10 -24.16 -22.36
CA LEU A 462 -12.97 -23.67 -21.55
C LEU A 462 -13.43 -23.07 -20.22
N LYS A 463 -14.73 -22.85 -20.04
CA LYS A 463 -15.29 -22.24 -18.83
C LYS A 463 -15.05 -23.14 -17.61
N GLY A 464 -14.48 -22.58 -16.55
CA GLY A 464 -14.15 -23.29 -15.32
C GLY A 464 -12.88 -24.14 -15.40
N LEU A 465 -12.28 -24.33 -16.58
CA LEU A 465 -10.98 -24.99 -16.69
C LEU A 465 -9.86 -24.04 -16.26
N LYS A 466 -8.87 -24.58 -15.54
CA LYS A 466 -7.74 -23.79 -15.04
C LYS A 466 -6.41 -24.27 -15.62
N GLN A 467 -5.64 -23.34 -16.15
CA GLN A 467 -4.23 -23.51 -16.48
C GLN A 467 -3.41 -23.39 -15.18
N VAL A 468 -2.63 -24.43 -14.87
CA VAL A 468 -1.80 -24.45 -13.67
C VAL A 468 -0.45 -23.79 -13.97
N ARG A 469 0.00 -22.96 -13.04
CA ARG A 469 1.35 -22.40 -13.00
C ARG A 469 1.91 -22.58 -11.60
N GLU A 470 2.84 -23.53 -11.47
CA GLU A 470 3.40 -23.91 -10.18
C GLU A 470 4.65 -23.10 -9.82
N ASN A 471 4.95 -23.02 -8.52
CA ASN A 471 6.18 -22.46 -7.95
C ASN A 471 6.49 -21.02 -8.39
N VAL A 472 5.48 -20.16 -8.49
CA VAL A 472 5.69 -18.74 -8.77
C VAL A 472 6.17 -18.05 -7.50
N GLY A 473 7.39 -17.52 -7.50
CA GLY A 473 7.95 -16.80 -6.35
C GLY A 473 7.15 -15.54 -5.99
N ILE A 474 6.86 -15.37 -4.70
CA ILE A 474 6.33 -14.12 -4.14
C ILE A 474 7.49 -13.30 -3.61
N SER A 475 7.61 -12.04 -4.04
CA SER A 475 8.69 -11.18 -3.56
C SER A 475 8.62 -10.99 -2.04
N LEU A 476 9.75 -11.26 -1.37
CA LEU A 476 9.92 -11.07 0.05
C LEU A 476 10.50 -9.70 0.42
N THR A 477 10.75 -8.82 -0.56
CA THR A 477 11.34 -7.49 -0.35
C THR A 477 10.38 -6.55 0.37
N GLY A 478 10.81 -6.01 1.52
CA GLY A 478 9.97 -5.12 2.35
C GLY A 478 8.97 -5.88 3.24
N SER A 479 8.12 -5.11 3.93
CA SER A 479 7.13 -5.64 4.89
C SER A 479 5.82 -6.12 4.24
N THR A 480 5.60 -5.76 2.98
CA THR A 480 4.37 -6.04 2.22
C THR A 480 4.71 -6.76 0.93
N SER A 481 4.05 -7.90 0.70
CA SER A 481 4.11 -8.61 -0.57
C SER A 481 2.81 -8.35 -1.33
N ARG A 482 2.92 -7.73 -2.51
CA ARG A 482 1.79 -7.45 -3.41
C ARG A 482 2.00 -8.16 -4.73
N PHE A 483 0.95 -8.80 -5.23
CA PHE A 483 0.95 -9.38 -6.57
C PHE A 483 -0.44 -9.29 -7.21
N GLU A 484 -0.46 -9.32 -8.53
CA GLU A 484 -1.67 -9.25 -9.34
C GLU A 484 -1.96 -10.62 -9.97
N VAL A 485 -3.24 -10.96 -10.07
CA VAL A 485 -3.73 -12.17 -10.75
C VAL A 485 -4.95 -11.86 -11.59
N PRO A 486 -5.22 -12.58 -12.69
CA PRO A 486 -6.50 -12.48 -13.39
C PRO A 486 -7.67 -12.81 -12.45
N SER A 487 -8.79 -12.10 -12.62
CA SER A 487 -10.00 -12.34 -11.83
C SER A 487 -10.51 -13.78 -12.02
N GLY A 488 -10.93 -14.43 -10.93
CA GLY A 488 -11.36 -15.83 -10.93
C GLY A 488 -10.23 -16.87 -10.87
N THR A 489 -9.00 -16.45 -10.56
CA THR A 489 -7.86 -17.36 -10.30
C THR A 489 -7.98 -17.99 -8.91
N ASP A 490 -7.64 -19.28 -8.78
CA ASP A 490 -7.43 -19.93 -7.48
C ASP A 490 -5.92 -19.93 -7.18
N ILE A 491 -5.54 -19.73 -5.91
CA ILE A 491 -4.14 -19.63 -5.50
C ILE A 491 -3.88 -20.51 -4.29
N VAL A 492 -2.81 -21.28 -4.35
CA VAL A 492 -2.25 -21.98 -3.18
C VAL A 492 -0.93 -21.32 -2.82
N ILE A 493 -0.85 -20.69 -1.65
CA ILE A 493 0.38 -20.07 -1.14
C ILE A 493 1.10 -21.07 -0.24
N ARG A 494 2.38 -21.31 -0.53
CA ARG A 494 3.28 -22.12 0.29
C ARG A 494 4.42 -21.27 0.80
N GLY A 495 4.68 -21.33 2.10
CA GLY A 495 5.76 -20.59 2.75
C GLY A 495 6.62 -21.48 3.62
N GLU A 496 7.93 -21.24 3.61
CA GLU A 496 8.90 -21.84 4.51
C GLU A 496 9.50 -20.75 5.41
N THR A 497 9.65 -21.04 6.70
CA THR A 497 10.24 -20.13 7.68
C THR A 497 11.64 -20.52 8.11
N ASP A 498 12.44 -19.54 8.51
CA ASP A 498 13.80 -19.74 9.04
C ASP A 498 13.83 -20.46 10.39
N LYS A 499 12.72 -20.41 11.13
CA LYS A 499 12.54 -20.97 12.47
C LYS A 499 11.31 -21.85 12.60
N GLU A 500 11.30 -22.66 13.66
CA GLU A 500 10.18 -23.54 13.98
C GLU A 500 9.01 -22.77 14.59
N LEU A 501 7.83 -23.00 14.03
CA LEU A 501 6.60 -22.34 14.41
C LEU A 501 5.83 -23.18 15.43
N THR A 502 5.34 -22.49 16.46
CA THR A 502 4.35 -23.05 17.39
C THR A 502 2.93 -22.77 16.87
N GLN A 503 2.73 -21.64 16.19
CA GLN A 503 1.43 -21.22 15.70
C GLN A 503 1.56 -20.31 14.46
N ALA A 504 0.71 -20.53 13.46
CA ALA A 504 0.55 -19.68 12.28
C ALA A 504 -0.92 -19.31 12.10
N ARG A 505 -1.21 -18.03 11.84
CA ARG A 505 -2.57 -17.51 11.66
C ARG A 505 -2.64 -16.50 10.52
N ILE A 506 -3.81 -16.37 9.90
CA ILE A 506 -4.14 -15.30 8.96
C ILE A 506 -5.09 -14.35 9.64
N ARG A 507 -4.74 -13.07 9.67
CA ARG A 507 -5.65 -11.99 10.06
C ARG A 507 -6.11 -11.27 8.81
N PHE A 508 -7.35 -11.49 8.40
CA PHE A 508 -7.95 -10.73 7.30
C PHE A 508 -8.14 -9.27 7.72
N ARG A 509 -7.67 -8.35 6.88
CA ARG A 509 -7.97 -6.93 7.03
C ARG A 509 -9.24 -6.66 6.25
N GLY A 510 -10.26 -6.15 6.94
CA GLY A 510 -11.51 -5.80 6.31
C GLY A 510 -11.25 -4.83 5.16
N ALA A 511 -11.46 -5.28 3.92
CA ALA A 511 -11.43 -4.40 2.77
C ALA A 511 -12.52 -3.34 2.99
N LYS A 512 -12.17 -2.05 2.91
CA LYS A 512 -13.17 -0.99 2.75
C LYS A 512 -13.86 -1.20 1.39
N GLY A 513 -14.92 -2.00 1.37
CA GLY A 513 -15.78 -2.13 0.20
C GLY A 513 -16.58 -0.85 -0.02
N ALA A 514 -16.56 -0.34 -1.26
CA ALA A 514 -17.67 0.46 -1.74
C ALA A 514 -18.92 -0.44 -1.74
N ALA A 515 -19.99 0.01 -1.09
CA ALA A 515 -21.27 -0.68 -0.86
C ALA A 515 -21.29 -1.81 0.21
N GLY A 516 -21.33 -1.41 1.48
CA GLY A 516 -22.53 -1.65 2.29
C GLY A 516 -22.82 -3.05 2.84
N THR A 517 -21.86 -3.98 2.95
CA THR A 517 -22.00 -5.14 3.87
C THR A 517 -20.71 -5.30 4.69
N PRO A 518 -20.77 -5.21 6.04
CA PRO A 518 -19.60 -5.37 6.87
C PRO A 518 -19.29 -6.86 7.06
N GLU A 519 -18.38 -7.42 6.26
CA GLU A 519 -17.62 -8.57 6.72
C GLU A 519 -16.74 -8.11 7.88
N THR A 520 -16.89 -8.77 9.02
CA THR A 520 -16.37 -8.33 10.32
C THR A 520 -14.84 -8.22 10.27
N PRO A 521 -14.24 -7.03 10.53
CA PRO A 521 -12.78 -6.91 10.62
C PRO A 521 -12.25 -7.82 11.73
N GLY A 522 -11.28 -8.67 11.42
CA GLY A 522 -10.60 -9.49 12.42
C GLY A 522 -10.98 -10.97 12.48
N ILE A 523 -11.52 -11.56 11.40
CA ILE A 523 -11.53 -13.01 11.27
C ILE A 523 -10.07 -13.49 11.30
N VAL A 524 -9.74 -14.26 12.34
CA VAL A 524 -8.44 -14.88 12.53
C VAL A 524 -8.61 -16.36 12.21
N GLU A 525 -7.98 -16.80 11.12
CA GLU A 525 -7.99 -18.19 10.70
C GLU A 525 -6.67 -18.86 11.12
N ASN A 526 -6.73 -20.04 11.76
CA ASN A 526 -5.52 -20.82 12.04
C ASN A 526 -5.09 -21.55 10.77
N ILE A 527 -3.78 -21.58 10.50
CA ILE A 527 -3.20 -22.32 9.38
C ILE A 527 -2.55 -23.59 9.92
N ASP A 528 -2.75 -24.70 9.23
CA ASP A 528 -2.06 -25.94 9.53
C ASP A 528 -0.56 -25.81 9.23
N ILE A 529 0.26 -26.11 10.23
CA ILE A 529 1.71 -26.12 10.10
C ILE A 529 2.13 -27.53 9.67
N GLY A 530 3.01 -27.65 8.68
CA GLY A 530 3.52 -28.92 8.23
C GLY A 530 4.26 -29.70 9.32
N PRO A 531 4.52 -31.00 9.10
CA PRO A 531 5.17 -31.88 10.08
C PRO A 531 6.59 -31.43 10.45
N ASP A 532 7.23 -30.63 9.60
CA ASP A 532 8.54 -30.01 9.81
C ASP A 532 8.52 -28.78 10.75
N ARG A 533 7.32 -28.33 11.15
CA ARG A 533 7.07 -27.10 11.92
C ARG A 533 7.58 -25.82 11.26
N ARG A 534 7.87 -25.83 9.96
CA ARG A 534 8.44 -24.68 9.22
C ARG A 534 7.70 -24.35 7.94
N SER A 535 6.94 -25.30 7.40
CA SER A 535 6.11 -25.10 6.23
C SER A 535 4.68 -24.69 6.62
N ILE A 536 4.10 -23.78 5.83
CA ILE A 536 2.68 -23.42 5.88
C ILE A 536 2.09 -23.47 4.48
N GLU A 537 0.82 -23.88 4.37
CA GLU A 537 0.07 -23.88 3.12
C GLU A 537 -1.30 -23.26 3.33
N LYS A 538 -1.73 -22.37 2.43
CA LYS A 538 -3.08 -21.83 2.41
C LYS A 538 -3.61 -21.71 0.98
N ARG A 539 -4.80 -22.24 0.77
CA ARG A 539 -5.57 -22.13 -0.47
C ARG A 539 -6.61 -21.00 -0.41
N PHE A 540 -6.70 -20.24 -1.49
CA PHE A 540 -7.71 -19.21 -1.76
C PHE A 540 -8.39 -19.52 -3.09
N ASP A 541 -9.71 -19.68 -3.07
CA ASP A 541 -10.50 -20.00 -4.27
C ASP A 541 -11.23 -18.76 -4.80
N HIS A 542 -11.40 -18.69 -6.12
CA HIS A 542 -12.21 -17.72 -6.86
C HIS A 542 -11.94 -16.26 -6.49
N ILE A 543 -10.70 -15.82 -6.64
CA ILE A 543 -10.30 -14.45 -6.26
C ILE A 543 -10.87 -13.45 -7.27
N ASN A 544 -11.96 -12.80 -6.90
CA ASN A 544 -12.64 -11.76 -7.68
C ASN A 544 -12.65 -10.38 -7.00
N ARG A 545 -12.26 -10.32 -5.73
CA ARG A 545 -12.11 -9.09 -4.94
C ARG A 545 -10.70 -8.98 -4.39
N PRO A 546 -10.18 -7.76 -4.17
CA PRO A 546 -8.90 -7.58 -3.50
C PRO A 546 -8.91 -8.26 -2.13
N LEU A 547 -7.94 -9.13 -1.88
CA LEU A 547 -7.74 -9.79 -0.59
C LEU A 547 -6.54 -9.16 0.11
N GLU A 548 -6.79 -8.62 1.30
CA GLU A 548 -5.77 -8.02 2.15
C GLU A 548 -5.72 -8.76 3.49
N PHE A 549 -4.57 -9.33 3.85
CA PHE A 549 -4.42 -10.08 5.09
C PHE A 549 -2.98 -10.06 5.61
N ASP A 550 -2.82 -10.38 6.90
CA ASP A 550 -1.51 -10.51 7.55
C ASP A 550 -1.27 -11.97 7.95
N PHE A 551 -0.13 -12.53 7.57
CA PHE A 551 0.39 -13.76 8.18
C PHE A 551 0.98 -13.42 9.55
N GLU A 552 0.36 -13.91 10.63
CA GLU A 552 0.89 -13.86 12.01
C GLU A 552 1.57 -15.20 12.34
N LEU A 553 2.90 -15.16 12.43
CA LEU A 553 3.74 -16.32 12.75
C LEU A 553 4.24 -16.21 14.19
N THR A 554 4.21 -17.32 14.95
CA THR A 554 4.73 -17.39 16.31
C THR A 554 5.75 -18.53 16.44
N ASP A 555 6.98 -18.19 16.83
CA ASP A 555 8.12 -19.11 17.07
C ASP A 555 8.00 -19.84 18.42
N THR A 556 8.80 -20.89 18.62
CA THR A 556 9.10 -21.57 19.89
C THR A 556 9.54 -20.62 21.02
N ASP A 557 10.24 -19.53 20.71
CA ASP A 557 10.60 -18.48 21.67
C ASP A 557 9.43 -17.50 21.97
N ASN A 558 8.21 -17.80 21.50
CA ASN A 558 7.00 -16.96 21.61
C ASN A 558 7.16 -15.56 20.96
N VAL A 559 8.08 -15.43 20.00
CA VAL A 559 8.28 -14.21 19.22
C VAL A 559 7.33 -14.21 18.03
N LYS A 560 6.61 -13.09 17.85
CA LYS A 560 5.64 -12.91 16.76
C LYS A 560 6.21 -12.16 15.59
N SER A 561 5.77 -12.51 14.38
CA SER A 561 6.07 -11.82 13.14
C SER A 561 4.81 -11.59 12.34
N LEU A 562 4.72 -10.44 11.68
CA LEU A 562 3.60 -10.08 10.81
C LEU A 562 4.13 -9.83 9.40
N ARG A 563 3.58 -10.53 8.42
CA ARG A 563 3.84 -10.24 7.00
C ARG A 563 2.54 -9.85 6.31
N HIS A 564 2.54 -8.67 5.71
CA HIS A 564 1.37 -8.12 5.03
C HIS A 564 1.27 -8.64 3.59
N MET A 565 0.10 -9.12 3.19
CA MET A 565 -0.19 -9.68 1.88
C MET A 565 -1.34 -8.93 1.20
N ILE A 566 -1.13 -8.58 -0.07
CA ILE A 566 -2.16 -7.97 -0.93
C ILE A 566 -2.25 -8.77 -2.23
N ILE A 567 -3.42 -9.37 -2.47
CA ILE A 567 -3.75 -10.05 -3.72
C ILE A 567 -4.75 -9.18 -4.47
N GLN A 568 -4.35 -8.65 -5.63
CA GLN A 568 -5.19 -7.78 -6.44
C GLN A 568 -5.67 -8.53 -7.69
N PRO A 569 -6.98 -8.84 -7.81
CA PRO A 569 -7.51 -9.35 -9.06
C PRO A 569 -7.55 -8.25 -10.12
N VAL A 570 -7.19 -8.62 -11.35
CA VAL A 570 -7.28 -7.79 -12.56
C VAL A 570 -8.44 -8.31 -13.38
N GLU A 571 -9.42 -7.44 -13.63
CA GLU A 571 -10.54 -7.76 -14.51
C GLU A 571 -10.13 -7.64 -15.98
N ASP A 572 -10.69 -8.54 -16.78
CA ASP A 572 -10.51 -8.60 -18.24
C ASP A 572 -11.09 -7.35 -18.91
N ARG A 573 -10.34 -6.69 -19.79
CA ARG A 573 -10.81 -5.46 -20.44
C ARG A 573 -11.51 -5.76 -21.75
N SER A 574 -12.44 -4.89 -22.15
CA SER A 574 -13.00 -4.98 -23.50
C SER A 574 -11.92 -4.59 -24.54
N PRO A 575 -11.94 -5.19 -25.74
CA PRO A 575 -10.98 -4.88 -26.79
C PRO A 575 -10.93 -3.38 -27.16
N GLU A 576 -9.73 -2.88 -27.42
CA GLU A 576 -9.51 -1.53 -27.94
C GLU A 576 -9.48 -1.55 -29.47
N VAL A 577 -10.40 -0.81 -30.09
CA VAL A 577 -10.53 -0.75 -31.56
C VAL A 577 -10.20 0.68 -32.03
N ASN A 578 -9.02 0.87 -32.61
CA ASN A 578 -8.57 2.16 -33.13
C ASN A 578 -8.43 2.07 -34.65
N VAL A 579 -9.50 2.47 -35.35
CA VAL A 579 -9.58 2.38 -36.82
C VAL A 579 -9.89 3.77 -37.37
N ALA A 580 -9.42 4.03 -38.59
CA ALA A 580 -9.66 5.24 -39.36
C ALA A 580 -9.91 4.90 -40.83
N ILE A 581 -10.53 5.83 -41.55
CA ILE A 581 -10.73 5.76 -43.00
C ILE A 581 -9.57 6.49 -43.67
N ASP A 582 -8.92 5.83 -44.63
CA ASP A 582 -7.73 6.38 -45.29
C ASP A 582 -8.07 7.26 -46.50
N THR A 583 -8.66 6.66 -47.54
CA THR A 583 -8.67 7.26 -48.88
C THR A 583 -9.90 8.13 -49.21
N ILE A 584 -11.01 7.98 -48.48
CA ILE A 584 -12.30 8.60 -48.83
C ILE A 584 -12.42 10.02 -48.28
N ARG A 585 -12.96 10.97 -49.08
CA ARG A 585 -13.18 12.36 -48.65
C ARG A 585 -14.16 12.48 -47.48
N LYS A 586 -13.85 13.38 -46.54
CA LYS A 586 -14.74 13.77 -45.42
C LYS A 586 -15.40 15.11 -45.73
N THR A 587 -16.73 15.13 -45.76
CA THR A 587 -17.55 16.34 -45.89
C THR A 587 -18.15 16.73 -44.53
N PRO A 588 -18.71 17.95 -44.37
CA PRO A 588 -19.42 18.32 -43.14
C PRO A 588 -20.57 17.38 -42.75
N GLN A 589 -21.11 16.63 -43.71
CA GLN A 589 -22.22 15.69 -43.51
C GLN A 589 -21.76 14.23 -43.30
N GLY A 590 -20.45 13.94 -43.43
CA GLY A 590 -19.87 12.59 -43.36
C GLY A 590 -18.91 12.28 -44.51
N TYR A 591 -18.40 11.05 -44.57
CA TYR A 591 -17.60 10.56 -45.69
C TYR A 591 -18.46 10.38 -46.94
N MET A 592 -17.98 10.73 -48.13
CA MET A 592 -18.78 10.59 -49.35
C MET A 592 -18.27 9.42 -50.19
N CYS A 593 -19.14 8.47 -50.55
CA CYS A 593 -18.75 7.31 -51.34
C CYS A 593 -19.85 6.88 -52.33
N THR A 594 -19.52 6.02 -53.30
CA THR A 594 -20.49 5.43 -54.23
C THR A 594 -21.10 4.14 -53.67
N PRO A 595 -22.27 3.68 -54.17
CA PRO A 595 -22.86 2.40 -53.77
C PRO A 595 -21.95 1.19 -54.00
N GLN A 596 -20.96 1.30 -54.88
CA GLN A 596 -20.05 0.23 -55.29
C GLN A 596 -18.62 0.40 -54.74
N ALA A 597 -18.41 1.34 -53.82
CA ALA A 597 -17.10 1.66 -53.27
C ALA A 597 -16.52 0.50 -52.44
N MET A 598 -15.20 0.35 -52.51
CA MET A 598 -14.40 -0.41 -51.56
C MET A 598 -13.94 0.56 -50.48
N ILE A 599 -14.26 0.36 -49.21
CA ILE A 599 -13.87 1.29 -48.15
C ILE A 599 -12.61 0.74 -47.46
N PRO A 600 -11.41 1.31 -47.72
CA PRO A 600 -10.19 0.88 -47.07
C PRO A 600 -10.14 1.42 -45.63
N LEU A 601 -9.79 0.53 -44.71
CA LEU A 601 -9.61 0.87 -43.30
C LEU A 601 -8.15 0.72 -42.92
N THR A 602 -7.72 1.58 -42.01
CA THR A 602 -6.39 1.52 -41.41
C THR A 602 -6.51 1.63 -39.91
N GLY A 603 -5.76 0.83 -39.17
CA GLY A 603 -5.87 0.84 -37.72
C GLY A 603 -5.30 -0.37 -37.02
N MET A 604 -5.52 -0.42 -35.72
CA MET A 604 -5.08 -1.50 -34.85
C MET A 604 -6.23 -1.90 -33.91
N VAL A 605 -6.43 -3.20 -33.79
CA VAL A 605 -7.33 -3.83 -32.82
C VAL A 605 -6.48 -4.56 -31.81
N ARG A 606 -6.67 -4.27 -30.52
CA ARG A 606 -5.86 -4.83 -29.44
C ARG A 606 -6.72 -5.35 -28.30
N ASP A 607 -6.28 -6.45 -27.72
CA ASP A 607 -6.87 -7.07 -26.55
C ASP A 607 -5.79 -7.59 -25.60
N ASP A 608 -6.12 -7.72 -24.31
CA ASP A 608 -5.22 -8.25 -23.27
C ASP A 608 -5.22 -9.78 -23.24
N SER A 609 -6.38 -10.41 -23.43
CA SER A 609 -6.58 -11.85 -23.31
C SER A 609 -6.54 -12.57 -24.66
N GLY A 610 -7.10 -11.98 -25.70
CA GLY A 610 -7.06 -12.46 -27.08
C GLY A 610 -8.36 -12.16 -27.85
N LEU A 611 -8.21 -11.84 -29.13
CA LEU A 611 -9.31 -11.57 -30.04
C LEU A 611 -9.91 -12.87 -30.58
N THR A 612 -11.22 -13.00 -30.48
CA THR A 612 -11.99 -14.10 -31.09
C THR A 612 -12.50 -13.70 -32.46
N ARG A 613 -13.07 -12.49 -32.58
CA ARG A 613 -13.77 -12.05 -33.79
C ARG A 613 -13.63 -10.55 -34.00
N VAL A 614 -13.45 -10.12 -35.24
CA VAL A 614 -13.47 -8.70 -35.63
C VAL A 614 -14.41 -8.57 -36.83
N GLU A 615 -15.38 -7.65 -36.74
CA GLU A 615 -16.47 -7.52 -37.72
C GLU A 615 -16.84 -6.06 -38.02
N TYR A 616 -17.39 -5.85 -39.20
CA TYR A 616 -18.10 -4.65 -39.62
C TYR A 616 -19.54 -4.69 -39.17
N VAL A 617 -19.94 -3.71 -38.37
CA VAL A 617 -21.33 -3.44 -38.02
C VAL A 617 -21.81 -2.27 -38.86
N ILE A 618 -22.65 -2.57 -39.85
CA ILE A 618 -23.18 -1.60 -40.80
C ILE A 618 -24.64 -1.33 -40.46
N SER A 619 -25.05 -0.07 -40.57
CA SER A 619 -26.47 0.30 -40.57
C SER A 619 -26.69 1.37 -41.62
N TYR A 620 -27.75 1.28 -42.43
CA TYR A 620 -28.04 2.29 -43.44
C TYR A 620 -29.52 2.63 -43.52
N SER A 621 -29.81 3.84 -43.98
CA SER A 621 -31.15 4.30 -44.32
C SER A 621 -31.12 5.19 -45.55
N ARG A 622 -32.24 5.26 -46.27
CA ARG A 622 -32.38 6.15 -47.43
C ARG A 622 -32.38 7.60 -46.95
N PHE A 623 -31.58 8.43 -47.60
CA PHE A 623 -31.38 9.85 -47.26
C PHE A 623 -31.86 10.72 -48.42
N GLU A 624 -32.75 11.68 -48.17
CA GLU A 624 -33.26 12.58 -49.21
C GLU A 624 -32.62 13.97 -49.11
N SER A 625 -32.29 14.57 -50.27
CA SER A 625 -31.80 15.95 -50.34
C SER A 625 -32.96 16.94 -50.17
N SER A 626 -32.69 18.14 -49.65
CA SER A 626 -33.69 19.20 -49.44
C SER A 626 -34.45 19.59 -50.71
N GLN A 627 -33.85 19.43 -51.88
CA GLN A 627 -34.49 19.64 -53.19
C GLN A 627 -35.51 18.54 -53.53
N ALA A 628 -35.22 17.28 -53.23
CA ALA A 628 -36.17 16.18 -53.39
C ALA A 628 -37.36 16.30 -52.42
N VAL A 629 -37.10 16.78 -51.20
CA VAL A 629 -38.14 17.12 -50.21
C VAL A 629 -39.02 18.26 -50.73
N GLY A 630 -38.45 19.28 -51.41
CA GLY A 630 -39.22 20.36 -52.03
C GLY A 630 -40.12 19.90 -53.18
N ILE A 631 -39.63 19.01 -54.06
CA ILE A 631 -40.41 18.41 -55.15
C ILE A 631 -41.53 17.52 -54.56
N ARG A 632 -41.25 16.75 -53.50
CA ARG A 632 -42.26 15.97 -52.79
C ARG A 632 -43.24 16.81 -52.01
N ALA A 633 -42.81 17.89 -51.38
CA ALA A 633 -43.70 18.83 -50.68
C ALA A 633 -44.64 19.51 -51.68
N ALA A 634 -44.18 19.82 -52.90
CA ALA A 634 -45.05 20.31 -53.97
C ALA A 634 -46.07 19.24 -54.43
N ILE A 635 -45.65 17.97 -54.57
CA ILE A 635 -46.55 16.86 -54.93
C ILE A 635 -47.53 16.53 -53.78
N ALA A 636 -47.07 16.50 -52.53
CA ALA A 636 -47.85 16.18 -51.32
C ALA A 636 -48.76 17.33 -50.85
N ALA A 637 -48.41 18.58 -51.16
CA ALA A 637 -49.31 19.74 -51.05
C ALA A 637 -50.40 19.74 -52.12
N GLY A 638 -50.48 18.71 -52.97
CA GLY A 638 -51.57 18.52 -53.93
C GLY A 638 -51.40 19.27 -55.24
N VAL A 639 -50.20 19.71 -55.62
CA VAL A 639 -49.96 20.36 -56.93
C VAL A 639 -50.07 19.35 -58.10
N PHE A 640 -49.98 18.05 -57.84
CA PHE A 640 -50.32 16.96 -58.78
C PHE A 640 -51.30 15.98 -58.10
N GLY A 641 -52.59 16.29 -58.17
CA GLY A 641 -53.67 15.49 -57.56
C GLY A 641 -53.94 14.16 -58.28
N THR A 642 -53.86 13.07 -57.53
CA THR A 642 -54.60 11.79 -57.68
C THR A 642 -54.77 11.20 -59.08
N ILE A 643 -53.92 10.23 -59.43
CA ILE A 643 -54.17 9.31 -60.55
C ILE A 643 -54.82 8.03 -59.99
N SER A 644 -56.08 7.79 -60.37
CA SER A 644 -56.78 6.50 -60.21
C SER A 644 -56.70 5.71 -61.52
N PRO A 645 -56.55 4.37 -61.54
CA PRO A 645 -56.39 3.60 -62.76
C PRO A 645 -57.75 3.23 -63.38
N GLY A 646 -58.00 3.71 -64.61
CA GLY A 646 -59.13 3.32 -65.47
C GLY A 646 -58.70 3.23 -66.94
N PRO A 647 -59.35 2.39 -67.76
CA PRO A 647 -58.66 1.64 -68.81
C PRO A 647 -58.86 2.24 -70.20
N THR A 648 -58.11 3.29 -70.56
CA THR A 648 -57.79 3.62 -71.96
C THR A 648 -56.72 4.71 -71.96
N MET A 649 -55.49 4.37 -72.34
CA MET A 649 -54.37 5.30 -72.50
C MET A 649 -53.75 5.11 -73.89
N PRO A 650 -53.51 6.19 -74.67
CA PRO A 650 -52.63 6.15 -75.82
C PRO A 650 -51.14 6.20 -75.37
N GLU A 651 -50.46 5.07 -75.57
CA GLU A 651 -49.03 4.76 -75.83
C GLU A 651 -47.83 5.63 -75.36
N SER A 652 -47.95 6.74 -74.64
CA SER A 652 -46.75 7.52 -74.21
C SER A 652 -46.40 7.44 -72.73
N PHE A 653 -47.24 6.81 -71.89
CA PHE A 653 -46.91 6.49 -70.50
C PHE A 653 -47.34 5.05 -70.19
N THR A 654 -46.39 4.13 -70.22
CA THR A 654 -46.63 2.74 -69.80
C THR A 654 -46.83 2.69 -68.28
N ALA A 655 -47.89 2.02 -67.80
CA ALA A 655 -48.19 1.72 -66.39
C ALA A 655 -46.97 1.40 -65.48
N PRO A 656 -45.91 0.69 -65.91
CA PRO A 656 -44.70 0.49 -65.10
C PRO A 656 -43.98 1.78 -64.68
N MET A 657 -44.07 2.88 -65.44
CA MET A 657 -43.37 4.14 -65.13
C MET A 657 -44.08 4.92 -64.00
N LEU A 658 -45.42 4.90 -63.99
CA LEU A 658 -46.22 5.56 -62.95
C LEU A 658 -46.27 4.73 -61.66
N VAL A 659 -46.36 3.40 -61.80
CA VAL A 659 -46.26 2.46 -60.67
C VAL A 659 -44.85 2.47 -60.07
N GLY A 660 -43.80 2.57 -60.89
CA GLY A 660 -42.42 2.72 -60.41
C GLY A 660 -42.20 4.03 -59.65
N LEU A 661 -42.77 5.14 -60.13
CA LEU A 661 -42.70 6.44 -59.46
C LEU A 661 -43.47 6.44 -58.13
N LEU A 662 -44.66 5.84 -58.07
CA LEU A 662 -45.46 5.72 -56.85
C LEU A 662 -44.89 4.71 -55.84
N ALA A 663 -44.32 3.59 -56.31
CA ALA A 663 -43.64 2.60 -55.46
C ALA A 663 -42.35 3.17 -54.84
N GLN A 664 -41.53 3.89 -55.62
CA GLN A 664 -40.38 4.65 -55.10
C GLN A 664 -40.79 5.75 -54.11
N MET A 665 -42.04 6.22 -54.18
CA MET A 665 -42.57 7.24 -53.27
C MET A 665 -43.16 6.68 -51.96
N SER A 666 -43.58 5.40 -51.90
CA SER A 666 -44.00 4.77 -50.63
C SER A 666 -42.84 4.18 -49.81
N GLU A 667 -41.68 3.94 -50.43
CA GLU A 667 -40.48 3.34 -49.80
C GLU A 667 -39.73 4.25 -48.81
N SER A 668 -40.02 5.55 -48.77
CA SER A 668 -39.30 6.54 -47.94
C SER A 668 -39.57 6.48 -46.43
N ARG A 669 -40.26 5.43 -45.96
CA ARG A 669 -40.44 5.09 -44.55
C ARG A 669 -39.70 3.82 -44.14
N GLU A 670 -38.76 3.32 -44.95
CA GLU A 670 -37.93 2.21 -44.51
C GLU A 670 -37.09 2.59 -43.27
N GLY A 671 -37.32 1.86 -42.17
CA GLY A 671 -36.53 1.96 -40.95
C GLY A 671 -35.06 1.62 -41.19
N MET A 672 -34.19 2.03 -40.26
CA MET A 672 -32.76 1.75 -40.31
C MET A 672 -32.52 0.24 -40.53
N LYS A 673 -31.98 -0.15 -41.68
CA LYS A 673 -31.63 -1.54 -41.99
C LYS A 673 -30.27 -1.83 -41.33
N THR A 674 -30.20 -2.92 -40.59
CA THR A 674 -28.99 -3.41 -39.91
C THR A 674 -28.69 -4.82 -40.45
N PRO A 675 -27.88 -4.95 -41.52
CA PRO A 675 -27.41 -6.25 -41.97
C PRO A 675 -26.65 -7.00 -40.86
N GLN A 676 -26.50 -8.31 -41.02
CA GLN A 676 -25.68 -9.11 -40.11
C GLN A 676 -24.23 -8.58 -40.10
N PRO A 677 -23.57 -8.54 -38.94
CA PRO A 677 -22.16 -8.15 -38.86
C PRO A 677 -21.30 -9.00 -39.81
N LEU A 678 -20.39 -8.35 -40.53
CA LEU A 678 -19.53 -9.00 -41.52
C LEU A 678 -18.12 -9.18 -40.97
N ALA A 679 -17.62 -10.41 -40.88
CA ALA A 679 -16.25 -10.67 -40.44
C ALA A 679 -15.20 -10.09 -41.40
N LEU A 680 -14.09 -9.59 -40.84
CA LEU A 680 -12.92 -9.17 -41.61
C LEU A 680 -12.26 -10.40 -42.23
N LYS A 681 -12.09 -10.41 -43.56
CA LYS A 681 -11.60 -11.58 -44.32
C LYS A 681 -10.20 -11.99 -43.85
N THR A 682 -9.30 -11.00 -43.76
CA THR A 682 -7.90 -11.19 -43.34
C THR A 682 -7.76 -11.66 -41.89
N PHE A 683 -8.61 -11.15 -40.98
CA PHE A 683 -8.61 -11.62 -39.60
C PHE A 683 -9.11 -13.06 -39.50
N GLN A 684 -10.14 -13.42 -40.25
CA GLN A 684 -10.68 -14.79 -40.27
C GLN A 684 -9.65 -15.78 -40.78
N GLU A 685 -8.87 -15.44 -41.81
CA GLU A 685 -7.78 -16.29 -42.30
C GLU A 685 -6.70 -16.55 -41.23
N ILE A 686 -6.29 -15.51 -40.50
CA ILE A 686 -5.32 -15.63 -39.40
C ILE A 686 -5.90 -16.44 -38.25
N ALA A 687 -7.17 -16.21 -37.90
CA ALA A 687 -7.88 -16.97 -36.88
C ALA A 687 -7.94 -18.46 -37.24
N ASP A 688 -8.33 -18.77 -38.48
CA ASP A 688 -8.42 -20.14 -38.99
C ASP A 688 -7.04 -20.83 -39.06
N GLU A 689 -5.98 -20.10 -39.44
CA GLU A 689 -4.60 -20.62 -39.44
C GLU A 689 -4.15 -21.00 -38.01
N ARG A 690 -4.40 -20.12 -37.04
CA ARG A 690 -4.09 -20.36 -35.63
C ARG A 690 -4.93 -21.49 -35.05
N ASP A 691 -6.21 -21.56 -35.42
CA ASP A 691 -7.10 -22.64 -35.01
C ASP A 691 -6.66 -23.98 -35.60
N ARG A 692 -6.04 -24.03 -36.79
CA ARG A 692 -5.43 -25.26 -37.32
C ARG A 692 -4.17 -25.68 -36.58
N GLU A 693 -3.31 -24.72 -36.25
CA GLU A 693 -2.01 -24.98 -35.58
C GLU A 693 -2.18 -25.48 -34.14
N PHE A 694 -3.19 -24.97 -33.42
CA PHE A 694 -3.36 -25.20 -31.98
C PHE A 694 -4.70 -25.84 -31.58
N ARG A 695 -5.46 -26.43 -32.53
CA ARG A 695 -6.66 -27.21 -32.20
C ARG A 695 -6.28 -28.51 -31.49
N TYR A 696 -6.76 -28.68 -30.27
CA TYR A 696 -6.63 -29.91 -29.49
C TYR A 696 -7.99 -30.59 -29.29
N GLY A 697 -7.98 -31.92 -29.19
CA GLY A 697 -9.11 -32.66 -28.63
C GLY A 697 -9.24 -32.44 -27.12
N LYS A 698 -10.42 -32.70 -26.55
CA LYS A 698 -10.73 -32.45 -25.13
C LYS A 698 -9.74 -33.12 -24.15
N GLU A 699 -9.31 -34.34 -24.45
CA GLU A 699 -8.36 -35.09 -23.61
C GLU A 699 -6.94 -34.51 -23.66
N GLN A 700 -6.48 -34.10 -24.84
CA GLN A 700 -5.18 -33.45 -25.02
C GLN A 700 -5.14 -32.08 -24.34
N LEU A 701 -6.26 -31.35 -24.35
CA LEU A 701 -6.38 -30.07 -23.63
C LEU A 701 -6.16 -30.27 -22.13
N GLN A 702 -6.77 -31.28 -21.50
CA GLN A 702 -6.60 -31.55 -20.07
C GLN A 702 -5.15 -31.85 -19.67
N ALA A 703 -4.41 -32.56 -20.52
CA ALA A 703 -2.98 -32.78 -20.30
C ALA A 703 -2.18 -31.47 -20.40
N LYS A 704 -2.48 -30.65 -21.43
CA LYS A 704 -1.81 -29.36 -21.66
C LYS A 704 -2.09 -28.29 -20.60
N LEU A 705 -3.22 -28.37 -19.88
CA LEU A 705 -3.54 -27.44 -18.78
C LEU A 705 -2.52 -27.47 -17.64
N ARG A 706 -1.72 -28.54 -17.51
CA ARG A 706 -0.64 -28.66 -16.52
C ARG A 706 0.74 -28.32 -17.07
N GLU A 707 0.89 -28.24 -18.39
CA GLU A 707 2.15 -27.90 -19.05
C GLU A 707 2.31 -26.38 -19.17
N THR A 708 3.54 -25.90 -19.37
CA THR A 708 3.78 -24.46 -19.58
C THR A 708 3.14 -24.01 -20.90
N PRO A 709 2.30 -22.96 -20.90
CA PRO A 709 1.57 -22.54 -22.10
C PRO A 709 2.51 -21.99 -23.19
N ALA A 710 2.20 -22.27 -24.45
CA ALA A 710 2.95 -21.78 -25.61
C ALA A 710 2.75 -20.26 -25.80
N GLN A 711 3.82 -19.54 -26.13
CA GLN A 711 3.85 -18.06 -26.09
C GLN A 711 3.10 -17.34 -27.24
N SER A 712 2.46 -18.06 -28.18
CA SER A 712 1.93 -17.46 -29.41
C SER A 712 0.56 -17.98 -29.88
N VAL A 713 -0.22 -18.60 -28.99
CA VAL A 713 -1.52 -19.17 -29.37
C VAL A 713 -2.60 -18.07 -29.57
N MET A 714 -2.53 -16.99 -28.80
CA MET A 714 -3.56 -15.93 -28.78
C MET A 714 -3.25 -14.77 -29.73
N ILE A 715 -4.29 -14.29 -30.41
CA ILE A 715 -4.23 -13.09 -31.27
C ILE A 715 -4.52 -11.87 -30.41
N ARG A 716 -3.50 -11.29 -29.79
CA ARG A 716 -3.67 -10.11 -28.91
C ARG A 716 -3.67 -8.77 -29.65
N GLN A 717 -3.11 -8.74 -30.85
CA GLN A 717 -3.04 -7.54 -31.67
C GLN A 717 -3.27 -7.91 -33.13
N TYR A 718 -4.10 -7.12 -33.80
CA TYR A 718 -4.38 -7.23 -35.22
C TYR A 718 -4.26 -5.86 -35.90
N ASP A 719 -3.35 -5.75 -36.86
CA ASP A 719 -3.10 -4.52 -37.61
C ASP A 719 -3.87 -4.54 -38.94
N ILE A 720 -4.86 -3.65 -39.07
CA ILE A 720 -5.66 -3.50 -40.28
C ILE A 720 -4.87 -2.66 -41.28
N LYS A 721 -4.51 -3.29 -42.41
CA LYS A 721 -3.78 -2.64 -43.50
C LYS A 721 -4.73 -2.31 -44.66
N PRO A 722 -4.73 -1.06 -45.16
CA PRO A 722 -5.72 -0.60 -46.16
C PRO A 722 -5.60 -1.27 -47.53
N ASN A 723 -4.47 -1.89 -47.84
CA ASN A 723 -4.23 -2.63 -49.08
C ASN A 723 -4.64 -4.11 -49.02
N LEU A 724 -4.88 -4.65 -47.82
CA LEU A 724 -5.25 -6.06 -47.61
C LEU A 724 -6.70 -6.19 -47.14
N GLU A 725 -7.23 -5.19 -46.44
CA GLU A 725 -8.56 -5.23 -45.85
C GLU A 725 -9.38 -4.01 -46.28
N TRP A 726 -10.53 -4.27 -46.90
CA TRP A 726 -11.50 -3.27 -47.33
C TRP A 726 -12.92 -3.81 -47.23
N LEU A 727 -13.87 -2.93 -46.93
CA LEU A 727 -15.30 -3.25 -46.95
C LEU A 727 -15.84 -3.04 -48.37
N ASP A 728 -16.24 -4.11 -49.05
CA ASP A 728 -16.77 -4.05 -50.42
C ASP A 728 -18.31 -3.90 -50.41
N LEU A 729 -18.78 -2.68 -50.69
CA LEU A 729 -20.22 -2.40 -50.69
C LEU A 729 -20.98 -3.11 -51.82
N LEU A 730 -20.32 -3.39 -52.94
CA LEU A 730 -20.95 -4.07 -54.08
C LEU A 730 -21.24 -5.55 -53.75
N GLU A 731 -20.29 -6.22 -53.09
CA GLU A 731 -20.41 -7.63 -52.72
C GLU A 731 -21.30 -7.82 -51.48
N GLN A 732 -21.09 -6.99 -50.45
CA GLN A 732 -21.61 -7.21 -49.10
C GLN A 732 -22.94 -6.50 -48.83
N VAL A 733 -23.26 -5.41 -49.55
CA VAL A 733 -24.48 -4.60 -49.31
C VAL A 733 -25.22 -4.34 -50.62
N LYS A 734 -25.75 -5.41 -51.23
CA LYS A 734 -26.46 -5.36 -52.52
C LYS A 734 -27.68 -4.41 -52.53
N ASP A 735 -28.27 -4.16 -51.37
CA ASP A 735 -29.40 -3.23 -51.20
C ASP A 735 -29.07 -1.79 -51.64
N LEU A 736 -27.80 -1.37 -51.54
CA LEU A 736 -27.40 -0.03 -51.98
C LEU A 736 -27.43 0.14 -53.51
N GLN A 737 -27.49 -0.95 -54.26
CA GLN A 737 -27.56 -0.96 -55.73
C GLN A 737 -29.00 -0.86 -56.26
N VAL A 738 -29.99 -1.03 -55.39
CA VAL A 738 -31.41 -0.98 -55.77
C VAL A 738 -31.75 0.46 -56.21
N GLY A 739 -32.23 0.61 -57.44
CA GLY A 739 -32.58 1.90 -58.03
C GLY A 739 -31.43 2.64 -58.74
N ALA A 740 -30.33 1.97 -59.07
CA ALA A 740 -29.22 2.57 -59.80
C ALA A 740 -29.58 3.07 -61.22
N ASN A 741 -30.58 2.45 -61.86
CA ASN A 741 -31.08 2.81 -63.20
C ASN A 741 -32.27 3.79 -63.16
N ASP A 742 -32.67 4.23 -61.97
CA ASP A 742 -33.80 5.13 -61.83
C ASP A 742 -33.45 6.54 -62.30
N THR A 743 -34.43 7.25 -62.84
CA THR A 743 -34.28 8.66 -63.25
C THR A 743 -33.81 9.55 -62.09
N ILE A 744 -34.18 9.20 -60.86
CA ILE A 744 -33.69 9.82 -59.63
C ILE A 744 -32.99 8.74 -58.81
N ARG A 745 -31.67 8.72 -58.87
CA ARG A 745 -30.86 7.75 -58.13
C ARG A 745 -30.95 8.01 -56.61
N PRO A 746 -31.17 6.96 -55.80
CA PRO A 746 -31.29 7.09 -54.35
C PRO A 746 -29.96 7.47 -53.69
N ARG A 747 -30.03 8.17 -52.56
CA ARG A 747 -28.89 8.42 -51.67
C ARG A 747 -29.11 7.66 -50.37
N PHE A 748 -28.03 7.24 -49.72
CA PHE A 748 -28.11 6.55 -48.43
C PHE A 748 -27.21 7.23 -47.40
N ARG A 749 -27.64 7.20 -46.15
CA ARG A 749 -26.79 7.47 -45.00
C ARG A 749 -26.45 6.13 -44.36
N MET A 750 -25.20 5.73 -44.50
CA MET A 750 -24.64 4.51 -43.91
C MET A 750 -23.80 4.88 -42.69
N ARG A 751 -23.91 4.13 -41.60
CA ARG A 751 -23.05 4.17 -40.43
C ARG A 751 -22.27 2.88 -40.37
N LEU A 752 -20.97 2.99 -40.26
CA LEU A 752 -20.03 1.89 -40.15
C LEU A 752 -19.30 1.98 -38.81
N THR A 753 -19.34 0.89 -38.07
CA THR A 753 -18.57 0.70 -36.83
C THR A 753 -17.79 -0.60 -36.97
N VAL A 754 -16.54 -0.62 -36.51
CA VAL A 754 -15.77 -1.87 -36.39
C VAL A 754 -15.93 -2.36 -34.96
N SER A 755 -16.37 -3.61 -34.79
CA SER A 755 -16.52 -4.24 -33.49
C SER A 755 -15.57 -5.43 -33.36
N ALA A 756 -14.90 -5.53 -32.22
CA ALA A 756 -14.05 -6.65 -31.87
C ALA A 756 -14.62 -7.35 -30.63
N THR A 757 -14.57 -8.68 -30.60
CA THR A 757 -15.03 -9.51 -29.48
C THR A 757 -13.84 -10.27 -28.89
N ASP A 758 -13.69 -10.20 -27.58
CA ASP A 758 -12.66 -10.92 -26.83
C ASP A 758 -12.93 -12.44 -26.78
N ASN A 759 -12.08 -13.18 -26.07
CA ASN A 759 -12.19 -14.61 -25.80
C ASN A 759 -12.70 -14.93 -24.39
N ASN A 760 -13.29 -13.95 -23.68
CA ASN A 760 -13.73 -14.14 -22.31
C ASN A 760 -14.96 -15.04 -22.23
N VAL A 761 -14.83 -16.18 -21.57
CA VAL A 761 -15.93 -17.15 -21.38
C VAL A 761 -16.41 -17.25 -19.94
N GLU A 762 -15.66 -16.71 -18.99
CA GLU A 762 -15.97 -16.78 -17.56
C GLU A 762 -17.12 -15.82 -17.21
N THR A 763 -16.97 -14.55 -17.55
CA THR A 763 -18.01 -13.53 -17.36
C THR A 763 -18.92 -13.33 -18.58
N GLY A 764 -18.57 -13.99 -19.69
CA GLY A 764 -19.18 -13.77 -21.01
C GLY A 764 -18.34 -12.81 -21.87
N PRO A 765 -18.42 -12.96 -23.20
CA PRO A 765 -17.55 -12.24 -24.12
C PRO A 765 -17.88 -10.75 -24.11
N ARG A 766 -16.85 -9.91 -24.02
CA ARG A 766 -17.00 -8.45 -24.10
C ARG A 766 -16.63 -8.00 -25.51
N SER A 767 -17.35 -7.00 -25.98
CA SER A 767 -17.11 -6.40 -27.29
C SER A 767 -16.62 -4.96 -27.16
N GLY A 768 -15.55 -4.64 -27.87
CA GLY A 768 -15.08 -3.28 -28.11
C GLY A 768 -15.63 -2.75 -29.43
N GLN A 769 -15.84 -1.44 -29.52
CA GLN A 769 -16.19 -0.74 -30.75
C GLN A 769 -15.29 0.49 -30.91
N ASN A 770 -15.05 0.91 -32.15
CA ASN A 770 -14.27 2.11 -32.41
C ASN A 770 -14.99 3.38 -31.91
N LYS A 771 -14.21 4.36 -31.43
CA LYS A 771 -14.75 5.56 -30.74
C LYS A 771 -15.62 6.45 -31.64
N GLU A 772 -15.30 6.58 -32.92
CA GLU A 772 -16.04 7.39 -33.89
C GLU A 772 -16.85 6.48 -34.82
N THR A 773 -18.18 6.58 -34.79
CA THR A 773 -19.01 5.91 -35.81
C THR A 773 -18.85 6.62 -37.15
N PHE A 774 -18.33 5.92 -38.15
CA PHE A 774 -18.13 6.52 -39.47
C PHE A 774 -19.46 6.66 -40.19
N THR A 775 -19.87 7.90 -40.43
CA THR A 775 -21.05 8.20 -41.23
C THR A 775 -20.65 8.42 -42.67
N PHE A 776 -21.17 7.60 -43.57
CA PHE A 776 -21.02 7.67 -45.01
C PHE A 776 -22.29 8.19 -45.67
N LEU A 777 -22.17 9.16 -46.55
CA LEU A 777 -23.16 9.60 -47.50
C LEU A 777 -22.88 8.86 -48.82
N VAL A 778 -23.72 7.86 -49.11
CA VAL A 778 -23.66 7.08 -50.34
C VAL A 778 -24.38 7.87 -51.43
N VAL A 779 -23.63 8.33 -52.44
CA VAL A 779 -24.12 9.18 -53.53
C VAL A 779 -23.89 8.55 -54.90
N PRO A 780 -24.66 8.93 -55.92
CA PRO A 780 -24.39 8.53 -57.30
C PRO A 780 -23.00 8.97 -57.77
N HIS A 781 -22.39 8.20 -58.67
CA HIS A 781 -21.02 8.47 -59.14
C HIS A 781 -20.88 9.84 -59.82
N GLU A 782 -21.94 10.39 -60.43
CA GLU A 782 -21.93 11.73 -61.05
C GLU A 782 -21.73 12.85 -60.04
N GLU A 783 -22.37 12.74 -58.87
CA GLU A 783 -22.25 13.74 -57.81
C GLU A 783 -20.84 13.72 -57.21
N LEU A 784 -20.29 12.52 -56.97
CA LEU A 784 -18.91 12.38 -56.49
C LEU A 784 -17.90 12.89 -57.52
N MET A 785 -18.05 12.56 -58.81
CA MET A 785 -17.20 13.11 -59.86
C MET A 785 -17.30 14.64 -59.91
N GLY A 786 -18.49 15.20 -59.72
CA GLY A 786 -18.70 16.64 -59.64
C GLY A 786 -17.89 17.31 -58.52
N GLU A 787 -17.86 16.72 -57.32
CA GLU A 787 -17.04 17.22 -56.22
C GLU A 787 -15.54 17.01 -56.47
N MET A 788 -15.12 15.86 -57.01
CA MET A 788 -13.72 15.59 -57.36
C MET A 788 -13.18 16.55 -58.44
N ASN A 789 -14.03 16.93 -59.39
CA ASN A 789 -13.65 17.87 -60.44
C ASN A 789 -13.42 19.29 -59.92
N LYS A 790 -14.09 19.70 -58.83
CA LYS A 790 -13.79 20.99 -58.17
C LYS A 790 -12.39 20.99 -57.56
N ASP A 791 -12.02 19.87 -56.92
CA ASP A 791 -10.67 19.71 -56.37
C ASP A 791 -9.63 19.71 -57.50
N GLU A 792 -9.92 19.03 -58.62
CA GLU A 792 -9.07 19.05 -59.82
C GLU A 792 -8.97 20.45 -60.45
N GLU A 793 -10.04 21.24 -60.47
CA GLU A 793 -10.03 22.63 -60.92
C GLU A 793 -9.09 23.47 -60.05
N ALA A 794 -9.14 23.32 -58.72
CA ALA A 794 -8.23 23.99 -57.80
C ALA A 794 -6.76 23.59 -58.04
N LEU A 795 -6.48 22.30 -58.29
CA LEU A 795 -5.14 21.83 -58.64
C LEU A 795 -4.67 22.35 -60.00
N SER A 796 -5.57 22.49 -60.97
CA SER A 796 -5.26 23.05 -62.29
C SER A 796 -4.83 24.52 -62.18
N TYR A 797 -5.48 25.30 -61.31
CA TYR A 797 -5.07 26.69 -61.04
C TYR A 797 -3.69 26.76 -60.37
N LYS A 798 -3.39 25.87 -59.42
CA LYS A 798 -2.04 25.79 -58.81
C LYS A 798 -0.98 25.46 -59.87
N LEU A 799 -1.27 24.54 -60.79
CA LEU A 799 -0.36 24.18 -61.87
C LEU A 799 -0.19 25.31 -62.90
N ASP A 800 -1.24 26.05 -63.22
CA ASP A 800 -1.14 27.25 -64.09
C ASP A 800 -0.25 28.33 -63.47
N ASP A 801 -0.42 28.61 -62.17
CA ASP A 801 0.44 29.55 -61.44
C ASP A 801 1.91 29.10 -61.44
N LEU A 802 2.17 27.80 -61.24
CA LEU A 802 3.50 27.23 -61.37
C LEU A 802 4.08 27.42 -62.79
N ILE A 803 3.30 27.16 -63.83
CA ILE A 803 3.73 27.33 -65.22
C ILE A 803 4.07 28.79 -65.51
N ARG A 804 3.29 29.76 -64.99
CA ARG A 804 3.59 31.19 -65.11
C ARG A 804 4.93 31.54 -64.47
N LYS A 805 5.17 31.09 -63.24
CA LYS A 805 6.45 31.30 -62.54
C LYS A 805 7.63 30.68 -63.29
N MET A 806 7.47 29.48 -63.85
CA MET A 806 8.52 28.84 -64.65
C MET A 806 8.76 29.57 -65.98
N ALA A 807 7.73 30.22 -66.54
CA ALA A 807 7.86 31.06 -67.73
C ALA A 807 8.57 32.38 -67.42
N ASP A 808 8.34 32.95 -66.24
CA ASP A 808 9.08 34.13 -65.75
C ASP A 808 10.57 33.80 -65.57
N VAL A 809 10.91 32.66 -64.98
CA VAL A 809 12.29 32.16 -64.90
C VAL A 809 12.92 32.05 -66.30
N ARG A 810 12.17 31.53 -67.28
CA ARG A 810 12.65 31.43 -68.67
C ARG A 810 12.94 32.80 -69.31
N ALA A 811 12.11 33.81 -69.00
CA ALA A 811 12.33 35.18 -69.44
C ALA A 811 13.52 35.85 -68.72
N ASP A 812 13.71 35.55 -67.44
CA ASP A 812 14.82 36.08 -66.64
C ASP A 812 16.17 35.47 -67.04
N ILE A 813 16.19 34.23 -67.55
CA ILE A 813 17.36 33.66 -68.22
C ILE A 813 17.79 34.56 -69.38
N GLU A 814 16.85 34.99 -70.23
CA GLU A 814 17.14 35.84 -71.40
C GLU A 814 17.69 37.20 -70.98
N LYS A 815 17.01 37.86 -70.03
CA LYS A 815 17.46 39.15 -69.47
C LYS A 815 18.83 39.05 -68.80
N THR A 816 19.13 37.92 -68.17
CA THR A 816 20.43 37.69 -67.55
C THR A 816 21.49 37.52 -68.62
N ILE A 817 21.24 36.69 -69.65
CA ILE A 817 22.16 36.47 -70.79
C ILE A 817 22.50 37.80 -71.49
N GLU A 818 21.52 38.66 -71.76
CA GLU A 818 21.75 39.99 -72.36
C GLU A 818 22.65 40.90 -71.52
N ARG A 819 22.72 40.68 -70.20
CA ARG A 819 23.44 41.53 -69.24
C ARG A 819 24.77 40.93 -68.75
N ILE A 820 25.16 39.75 -69.24
CA ILE A 820 26.43 39.13 -68.88
C ILE A 820 27.60 39.96 -69.45
N PRO A 821 28.59 40.36 -68.62
CA PRO A 821 29.77 41.04 -69.12
C PRO A 821 30.61 40.17 -70.06
N VAL A 822 31.15 40.76 -71.12
CA VAL A 822 31.95 40.03 -72.13
C VAL A 822 33.35 39.68 -71.59
N MET A 823 33.89 40.48 -70.67
CA MET A 823 35.26 40.34 -70.16
C MET A 823 35.29 39.59 -68.83
N ALA A 824 35.99 38.47 -68.77
CA ALA A 824 36.11 37.66 -67.55
C ALA A 824 36.66 38.48 -66.36
N GLY A 825 36.08 38.27 -65.17
CA GLY A 825 36.50 38.94 -63.92
C GLY A 825 35.77 40.24 -63.57
N ASP A 826 34.89 40.76 -64.43
CA ASP A 826 34.07 41.96 -64.20
C ASP A 826 33.18 41.82 -62.93
N GLU A 827 32.96 42.93 -62.20
CA GLU A 827 32.04 42.95 -61.05
C GLU A 827 30.59 42.66 -61.44
N GLY A 828 30.20 42.92 -62.69
CA GLY A 828 28.88 42.59 -63.24
C GLY A 828 28.54 41.09 -63.22
N PHE A 829 29.53 40.20 -63.11
CA PHE A 829 29.30 38.77 -62.92
C PHE A 829 28.65 38.46 -61.57
N ARG A 830 28.94 39.23 -60.51
CA ARG A 830 28.30 39.02 -59.19
C ARG A 830 26.80 39.28 -59.23
N ALA A 831 26.39 40.36 -59.91
CA ALA A 831 24.98 40.69 -60.10
C ALA A 831 24.25 39.63 -60.96
N SER A 832 24.93 39.08 -61.96
CA SER A 832 24.39 38.02 -62.82
C SER A 832 24.30 36.68 -62.09
N ALA A 833 25.30 36.33 -61.26
CA ALA A 833 25.30 35.16 -60.40
C ALA A 833 24.19 35.21 -59.35
N SER A 834 23.94 36.38 -58.74
CA SER A 834 22.82 36.57 -57.81
C SER A 834 21.47 36.32 -58.47
N ARG A 835 21.26 36.79 -59.71
CA ARG A 835 20.03 36.49 -60.47
C ARG A 835 19.95 35.02 -60.86
N ALA A 836 21.07 34.39 -61.22
CA ALA A 836 21.10 32.95 -61.50
C ALA A 836 20.76 32.11 -60.26
N GLN A 837 21.19 32.55 -59.08
CA GLN A 837 20.77 31.94 -57.82
C GLN A 837 19.26 32.10 -57.57
N GLU A 838 18.70 33.29 -57.79
CA GLU A 838 17.25 33.51 -57.68
C GLU A 838 16.44 32.60 -58.62
N MET A 839 16.93 32.39 -59.85
CA MET A 839 16.32 31.49 -60.83
C MET A 839 16.40 30.02 -60.41
N GLU A 840 17.57 29.56 -59.93
CA GLU A 840 17.75 28.21 -59.38
C GLU A 840 16.78 27.96 -58.20
N GLU A 841 16.72 28.89 -57.25
CA GLU A 841 15.81 28.83 -56.10
C GLU A 841 14.33 28.83 -56.52
N ALA A 842 13.97 29.57 -57.58
CA ALA A 842 12.62 29.58 -58.13
C ALA A 842 12.23 28.23 -58.75
N VAL A 843 13.14 27.57 -59.47
CA VAL A 843 12.91 26.22 -60.02
C VAL A 843 12.76 25.18 -58.89
N ALA A 844 13.60 25.25 -57.86
CA ALA A 844 13.49 24.36 -56.69
C ALA A 844 12.15 24.53 -55.95
N LYS A 845 11.71 25.78 -55.71
CA LYS A 845 10.37 26.05 -55.15
C LYS A 845 9.26 25.57 -56.10
N GLY A 846 9.48 25.66 -57.40
CA GLY A 846 8.55 25.14 -58.40
C GLY A 846 8.37 23.61 -58.30
N ARG A 847 9.46 22.88 -58.03
CA ARG A 847 9.43 21.44 -57.79
C ARG A 847 8.61 21.08 -56.55
N ASP A 848 8.75 21.83 -55.46
CA ASP A 848 7.98 21.62 -54.24
C ASP A 848 6.46 21.78 -54.49
N VAL A 849 6.07 22.81 -55.25
CA VAL A 849 4.67 23.02 -55.64
C VAL A 849 4.18 21.87 -56.54
N ALA A 850 5.00 21.41 -57.48
CA ALA A 850 4.66 20.25 -58.31
C ALA A 850 4.51 18.96 -57.48
N GLN A 851 5.31 18.79 -56.42
CA GLN A 851 5.24 17.65 -55.50
C GLN A 851 3.95 17.69 -54.67
N GLU A 852 3.51 18.88 -54.25
CA GLU A 852 2.21 19.09 -53.60
C GLU A 852 1.07 18.69 -54.54
N VAL A 853 1.06 19.22 -55.77
CA VAL A 853 0.06 18.89 -56.79
C VAL A 853 0.05 17.39 -57.10
N PHE A 854 1.21 16.74 -57.23
CA PHE A 854 1.31 15.30 -57.42
C PHE A 854 0.70 14.51 -56.27
N THR A 855 0.95 14.93 -55.02
CA THR A 855 0.46 14.24 -53.82
C THR A 855 -1.07 14.33 -53.73
N ASP A 856 -1.62 15.53 -53.93
CA ASP A 856 -3.06 15.76 -53.91
C ASP A 856 -3.76 15.05 -55.08
N TYR A 857 -3.17 15.09 -56.28
CA TYR A 857 -3.74 14.42 -57.45
C TYR A 857 -3.66 12.89 -57.32
N SER A 858 -2.59 12.35 -56.75
CA SER A 858 -2.46 10.92 -56.43
C SER A 858 -3.52 10.46 -55.42
N ARG A 859 -3.87 11.32 -54.46
CA ARG A 859 -4.98 11.07 -53.53
C ARG A 859 -6.32 11.00 -54.27
N LEU A 860 -6.61 11.96 -55.16
CA LEU A 860 -7.82 11.94 -55.99
C LEU A 860 -7.88 10.69 -56.89
N PHE A 861 -6.75 10.26 -57.45
CA PHE A 861 -6.66 9.03 -58.22
C PHE A 861 -7.02 7.79 -57.38
N LYS A 862 -6.41 7.65 -56.20
CA LYS A 862 -6.74 6.55 -55.28
C LYS A 862 -8.21 6.59 -54.85
N GLU A 863 -8.77 7.77 -54.61
CA GLU A 863 -10.19 7.94 -54.27
C GLU A 863 -11.11 7.50 -55.43
N ALA A 864 -10.74 7.78 -56.68
CA ALA A 864 -11.48 7.35 -57.86
C ALA A 864 -11.49 5.82 -58.01
N GLN A 865 -10.34 5.17 -57.76
CA GLN A 865 -10.22 3.70 -57.76
C GLN A 865 -11.04 3.07 -56.64
N THR A 866 -10.92 3.61 -55.44
CA THR A 866 -11.63 3.19 -54.22
C THR A 866 -13.15 3.21 -54.43
N ASN A 867 -13.65 4.26 -55.08
CA ASN A 867 -15.08 4.42 -55.40
C ASN A 867 -15.54 3.70 -56.67
N ARG A 868 -14.65 2.94 -57.34
CA ARG A 868 -14.91 2.25 -58.62
C ARG A 868 -15.61 3.16 -59.64
N LEU A 869 -15.06 4.36 -59.86
CA LEU A 869 -15.58 5.29 -60.87
C LEU A 869 -15.38 4.73 -62.30
N PRO A 870 -16.06 5.28 -63.33
CA PRO A 870 -15.93 4.82 -64.70
C PRO A 870 -14.47 4.71 -65.16
N ALA A 871 -14.12 3.62 -65.85
CA ALA A 871 -12.73 3.31 -66.23
C ALA A 871 -12.04 4.46 -66.98
N SER A 872 -12.76 5.15 -67.88
CA SER A 872 -12.26 6.30 -68.61
C SER A 872 -11.80 7.45 -67.69
N PHE A 873 -12.48 7.66 -66.56
CA PHE A 873 -12.13 8.69 -65.58
C PHE A 873 -10.88 8.30 -64.78
N VAL A 874 -10.78 7.03 -64.39
CA VAL A 874 -9.63 6.51 -63.62
C VAL A 874 -8.36 6.49 -64.47
N GLU A 875 -8.42 5.98 -65.71
CA GLU A 875 -7.28 5.92 -66.64
C GLU A 875 -6.74 7.32 -66.99
N GLN A 876 -7.62 8.31 -67.11
CA GLN A 876 -7.20 9.70 -67.35
C GLN A 876 -6.40 10.26 -66.17
N LYS A 877 -6.88 10.01 -64.95
CA LYS A 877 -6.17 10.45 -63.73
C LYS A 877 -4.84 9.72 -63.56
N GLU A 878 -4.79 8.42 -63.85
CA GLU A 878 -3.55 7.64 -63.83
C GLU A 878 -2.48 8.25 -64.75
N LYS A 879 -2.87 8.59 -65.99
CA LYS A 879 -1.96 9.23 -66.95
C LYS A 879 -1.42 10.56 -66.44
N ILE A 880 -2.25 11.38 -65.81
CA ILE A 880 -1.83 12.67 -65.24
C ILE A 880 -0.87 12.45 -64.06
N VAL A 881 -1.16 11.50 -63.16
CA VAL A 881 -0.24 11.11 -62.08
C VAL A 881 1.10 10.65 -62.63
N SER A 882 1.11 9.80 -63.67
CA SER A 882 2.37 9.33 -64.28
C SER A 882 3.19 10.45 -64.91
N MET A 883 2.52 11.41 -65.57
CA MET A 883 3.20 12.57 -66.17
C MET A 883 3.76 13.53 -65.12
N LEU A 884 3.04 13.72 -64.00
CA LEU A 884 3.53 14.50 -62.86
C LEU A 884 4.72 13.81 -62.17
N ASP A 885 4.69 12.49 -62.00
CA ASP A 885 5.84 11.71 -61.47
C ASP A 885 7.05 11.84 -62.40
N GLU A 886 6.85 11.76 -63.72
CA GLU A 886 7.90 11.98 -64.72
C GLU A 886 8.48 13.41 -64.63
N ALA A 887 7.63 14.43 -64.44
CA ALA A 887 8.06 15.81 -64.25
C ALA A 887 9.01 15.93 -63.05
N LEU A 888 8.62 15.35 -61.90
CA LEU A 888 9.35 15.40 -60.64
C LEU A 888 10.66 14.60 -60.65
N ARG A 889 10.67 13.45 -61.31
CA ARG A 889 11.84 12.56 -61.35
C ARG A 889 12.84 12.92 -62.44
N GLN A 890 12.39 13.49 -63.56
CA GLN A 890 13.24 13.71 -64.73
C GLN A 890 13.40 15.19 -65.09
N HIS A 891 12.30 15.92 -65.28
CA HIS A 891 12.36 17.28 -65.84
C HIS A 891 12.85 18.33 -64.84
N PHE A 892 12.36 18.32 -63.60
CA PHE A 892 12.80 19.25 -62.55
C PHE A 892 14.29 19.06 -62.21
N PRO A 893 14.79 17.84 -61.91
CA PRO A 893 16.22 17.64 -61.62
C PRO A 893 17.14 18.07 -62.76
N ARG A 894 16.78 17.80 -64.02
CA ARG A 894 17.55 18.25 -65.19
C ARG A 894 17.59 19.77 -65.32
N ALA A 895 16.49 20.46 -65.00
CA ALA A 895 16.44 21.91 -65.00
C ALA A 895 17.29 22.48 -63.84
N GLU A 896 17.14 21.96 -62.62
CA GLU A 896 17.94 22.36 -61.44
C GLU A 896 19.45 22.20 -61.70
N GLU A 897 19.88 21.07 -62.27
CA GLU A 897 21.29 20.83 -62.61
C GLU A 897 21.82 21.85 -63.64
N ALA A 898 21.03 22.15 -64.68
CA ALA A 898 21.41 23.12 -65.69
C ALA A 898 21.50 24.56 -65.13
N HIS A 899 20.55 24.96 -64.27
CA HIS A 899 20.57 26.27 -63.59
C HIS A 899 21.73 26.36 -62.59
N GLY A 900 22.01 25.29 -61.84
CA GLY A 900 23.14 25.21 -60.91
C GLY A 900 24.49 25.30 -61.62
N ASN A 901 24.64 24.66 -62.78
CA ASN A 901 25.86 24.77 -63.61
C ASN A 901 26.00 26.18 -64.20
N PHE A 902 24.92 26.77 -64.70
CA PHE A 902 24.90 28.15 -65.21
C PHE A 902 25.32 29.16 -64.12
N LYS A 903 24.79 29.02 -62.91
CA LYS A 903 25.18 29.83 -61.74
C LYS A 903 26.66 29.68 -61.40
N LYS A 904 27.19 28.45 -61.28
CA LYS A 904 28.60 28.21 -60.93
C LYS A 904 29.56 28.92 -61.89
N ILE A 905 29.26 28.90 -63.19
CA ILE A 905 30.08 29.59 -64.21
C ILE A 905 30.10 31.12 -63.96
N LEU A 906 28.96 31.69 -63.59
CA LEU A 906 28.86 33.12 -63.27
C LEU A 906 29.55 33.47 -61.94
N GLU A 907 29.51 32.60 -60.94
CA GLU A 907 30.26 32.74 -59.68
C GLU A 907 31.78 32.71 -59.90
N ASP A 908 32.25 31.82 -60.79
CA ASP A 908 33.63 31.71 -61.24
C ASP A 908 34.09 32.92 -62.10
N ARG A 909 33.18 33.87 -62.36
CA ARG A 909 33.39 35.09 -63.17
C ARG A 909 33.88 34.83 -64.59
N ARG A 910 33.39 33.74 -65.19
CA ARG A 910 33.69 33.36 -66.57
C ARG A 910 32.47 33.59 -67.46
N PRO A 911 32.65 34.07 -68.70
CA PRO A 911 31.57 34.10 -69.67
C PRO A 911 31.16 32.64 -70.00
N PRO A 912 29.87 32.30 -69.98
CA PRO A 912 29.40 30.95 -70.28
C PRO A 912 29.53 30.61 -71.76
N ASP A 913 29.90 29.36 -72.04
CA ASP A 913 29.98 28.84 -73.40
C ASP A 913 28.60 28.75 -74.06
N THR A 914 28.56 28.86 -75.39
CA THR A 914 27.31 28.81 -76.16
C THR A 914 26.51 27.52 -75.90
N GLN A 915 27.18 26.39 -75.63
CA GLN A 915 26.52 25.12 -75.32
C GLN A 915 25.78 25.15 -73.97
N GLU A 916 26.34 25.79 -72.94
CA GLU A 916 25.70 25.89 -71.62
C GLU A 916 24.49 26.82 -71.65
N LEU A 917 24.58 27.91 -72.43
CA LEU A 917 23.45 28.81 -72.68
C LEU A 917 22.30 28.09 -73.42
N ILE A 918 22.63 27.23 -74.39
CA ILE A 918 21.62 26.41 -75.08
C ILE A 918 21.03 25.38 -74.11
N ASN A 919 21.85 24.73 -73.29
CA ASN A 919 21.42 23.70 -72.35
C ASN A 919 20.45 24.25 -71.30
N VAL A 920 20.77 25.36 -70.62
CA VAL A 920 19.89 25.94 -69.59
C VAL A 920 18.54 26.40 -70.17
N ARG A 921 18.55 26.96 -71.39
CA ARG A 921 17.32 27.32 -72.12
C ARG A 921 16.50 26.08 -72.47
N GLN A 922 17.14 25.08 -73.07
CA GLN A 922 16.48 23.86 -73.53
C GLN A 922 15.84 23.09 -72.37
N ARG A 923 16.54 22.92 -71.24
CA ARG A 923 15.97 22.21 -70.08
C ARG A 923 14.80 22.95 -69.46
N GLN A 924 14.84 24.27 -69.40
CA GLN A 924 13.70 25.08 -68.93
C GLN A 924 12.51 25.00 -69.90
N ASP A 925 12.77 25.01 -71.22
CA ASP A 925 11.73 24.89 -72.24
C ASP A 925 11.09 23.48 -72.25
N GLU A 926 11.88 22.41 -72.06
CA GLU A 926 11.40 21.03 -71.89
C GLU A 926 10.48 20.89 -70.65
N LEU A 927 10.88 21.46 -69.51
CA LEU A 927 10.08 21.49 -68.29
C LEU A 927 8.74 22.22 -68.52
N LEU A 928 8.79 23.42 -69.11
CA LEU A 928 7.60 24.23 -69.39
C LEU A 928 6.64 23.52 -70.34
N LEU A 929 7.15 22.91 -71.41
CA LEU A 929 6.35 22.16 -72.37
C LEU A 929 5.65 20.97 -71.69
N HIS A 930 6.37 20.22 -70.85
CA HIS A 930 5.81 19.08 -70.14
C HIS A 930 4.72 19.51 -69.15
N LEU A 931 4.96 20.56 -68.36
CA LEU A 931 3.95 21.10 -67.43
C LEU A 931 2.71 21.62 -68.17
N ARG A 932 2.86 22.29 -69.32
CA ARG A 932 1.74 22.72 -70.17
C ARG A 932 0.94 21.54 -70.71
N ASN A 933 1.61 20.48 -71.15
CA ASN A 933 0.94 19.25 -71.60
C ASN A 933 0.11 18.60 -70.48
N ILE A 934 0.58 18.68 -69.22
CA ILE A 934 -0.17 18.21 -68.05
C ILE A 934 -1.40 19.10 -67.83
N LEU A 935 -1.23 20.43 -67.85
CA LEU A 935 -2.33 21.39 -67.67
C LEU A 935 -3.41 21.23 -68.75
N ASP A 936 -3.02 21.07 -70.02
CA ASP A 936 -3.96 20.88 -71.12
C ASP A 936 -4.81 19.61 -70.93
N ARG A 937 -4.19 18.53 -70.45
CA ARG A 937 -4.90 17.28 -70.11
C ARG A 937 -5.85 17.47 -68.93
N MET A 938 -5.47 18.22 -67.90
CA MET A 938 -6.37 18.58 -66.79
C MET A 938 -7.53 19.47 -67.29
N GLY A 939 -7.27 20.42 -68.18
CA GLY A 939 -8.27 21.35 -68.72
C GLY A 939 -9.33 20.70 -69.62
N GLN A 940 -8.95 19.70 -70.42
CA GLN A 940 -9.90 18.91 -71.24
C GLN A 940 -10.94 18.18 -70.37
N VAL A 941 -10.56 17.75 -69.16
CA VAL A 941 -11.44 17.03 -68.21
C VAL A 941 -12.51 17.96 -67.61
N LEU A 942 -12.16 19.21 -67.35
CA LEU A 942 -13.10 20.23 -66.85
C LEU A 942 -14.14 20.63 -67.91
N GLY A 943 -13.76 20.67 -69.19
CA GLY A 943 -14.66 21.02 -70.28
C GLY A 943 -15.78 19.99 -70.50
N VAL A 944 -15.43 18.71 -70.52
CA VAL A 944 -16.39 17.60 -70.74
C VAL A 944 -17.35 17.45 -69.57
N SER A 945 -16.86 17.61 -68.33
CA SER A 945 -17.70 17.49 -67.13
C SER A 945 -18.68 18.66 -66.97
N ARG A 946 -18.27 19.89 -67.32
CA ARG A 946 -19.16 21.07 -67.34
C ARG A 946 -20.30 20.87 -68.34
N LEU A 947 -20.02 20.31 -69.52
CA LEU A 947 -21.03 19.96 -70.51
C LEU A 947 -21.99 18.86 -69.99
N ALA A 948 -21.48 17.84 -69.32
CA ALA A 948 -22.30 16.76 -68.74
C ALA A 948 -23.26 17.29 -67.64
N LYS A 949 -22.78 18.21 -66.80
CA LYS A 949 -23.62 18.89 -65.79
C LYS A 949 -24.73 19.71 -66.44
N GLN A 950 -24.40 20.52 -67.44
CA GLN A 950 -25.39 21.31 -68.19
C GLN A 950 -26.42 20.42 -68.88
N LEU A 951 -26.01 19.29 -69.44
CA LEU A 951 -26.92 18.32 -70.06
C LEU A 951 -27.92 17.73 -69.06
N THR A 952 -27.45 17.40 -67.85
CA THR A 952 -28.27 16.84 -66.77
C THR A 952 -29.29 17.85 -66.26
N GLU A 953 -28.89 19.12 -66.08
CA GLU A 953 -29.79 20.22 -65.75
C GLU A 953 -30.86 20.39 -66.84
N LEU A 954 -30.48 20.30 -68.12
CA LEU A 954 -31.40 20.35 -69.27
C LEU A 954 -32.41 19.19 -69.29
N ILE A 955 -31.97 17.97 -68.98
CA ILE A 955 -32.85 16.79 -68.88
C ILE A 955 -33.88 16.98 -67.76
N SER A 956 -33.43 17.44 -66.59
CA SER A 956 -34.34 17.70 -65.46
C SER A 956 -35.38 18.79 -65.78
N ALA A 957 -34.97 19.86 -66.47
CA ALA A 957 -35.87 20.91 -66.94
C ALA A 957 -36.88 20.38 -67.97
N LYS A 958 -36.45 19.52 -68.90
CA LYS A 958 -37.32 18.91 -69.92
C LYS A 958 -38.42 18.05 -69.29
N ILE A 959 -38.11 17.26 -68.27
CA ILE A 959 -39.08 16.41 -67.56
C ILE A 959 -40.18 17.29 -66.93
N LEU A 960 -39.79 18.39 -66.29
CA LEU A 960 -40.73 19.31 -65.65
C LEU A 960 -41.65 20.00 -66.65
N ILE A 961 -41.12 20.37 -67.83
CA ILE A 961 -41.91 20.95 -68.93
C ILE A 961 -42.88 19.91 -69.52
N GLN A 962 -42.45 18.67 -69.74
CA GLN A 962 -43.32 17.61 -70.26
C GLN A 962 -44.48 17.29 -69.31
N ALA A 963 -44.21 17.24 -68.01
CA ALA A 963 -45.26 17.04 -66.99
C ALA A 963 -46.29 18.18 -67.01
N LYS A 964 -45.84 19.43 -67.15
CA LYS A 964 -46.72 20.60 -67.22
C LYS A 964 -47.54 20.64 -68.52
N LEU A 965 -46.95 20.23 -69.65
CA LEU A 965 -47.65 20.15 -70.93
C LEU A 965 -48.74 19.07 -70.91
N ALA A 966 -48.45 17.90 -70.32
CA ALA A 966 -49.43 16.83 -70.15
C ALA A 966 -50.63 17.27 -69.29
N ASP A 967 -50.39 17.99 -68.18
CA ASP A 967 -51.48 18.56 -67.35
C ASP A 967 -52.35 19.55 -68.13
N MET A 968 -51.74 20.43 -68.92
CA MET A 968 -52.48 21.39 -69.75
C MET A 968 -53.30 20.73 -70.86
N LEU A 969 -52.76 19.70 -71.52
CA LEU A 969 -53.49 18.94 -72.54
C LEU A 969 -54.68 18.21 -71.92
N LYS A 970 -54.49 17.60 -70.75
CA LYS A 970 -55.54 16.86 -70.05
C LYS A 970 -56.67 17.78 -69.56
N LYS A 971 -56.35 18.96 -69.03
CA LYS A 971 -57.35 19.98 -68.68
C LYS A 971 -58.16 20.42 -69.89
N ARG A 972 -57.53 20.55 -71.06
CA ARG A 972 -58.23 20.92 -72.30
C ARG A 972 -59.12 19.81 -72.84
N GLU A 973 -58.69 18.56 -72.73
CA GLU A 973 -59.48 17.37 -73.08
C GLU A 973 -60.70 17.23 -72.16
N ASP A 974 -60.53 17.45 -70.85
CA ASP A 974 -61.62 17.43 -69.87
C ASP A 974 -62.68 18.51 -70.18
N ILE A 975 -62.27 19.73 -70.55
CA ILE A 975 -63.18 20.81 -70.95
C ILE A 975 -64.00 20.44 -72.20
N GLU A 976 -63.38 19.80 -73.19
CA GLU A 976 -64.09 19.36 -74.40
C GLU A 976 -65.08 18.22 -74.09
N LEU A 977 -64.71 17.27 -73.22
CA LEU A 977 -65.61 16.18 -72.78
C LEU A 977 -66.82 16.72 -72.00
N ASP A 978 -66.60 17.66 -71.09
CA ASP A 978 -67.64 18.25 -70.24
C ASP A 978 -68.73 18.99 -71.06
N ARG A 979 -68.45 19.43 -72.30
CA ARG A 979 -69.45 20.05 -73.20
C ARG A 979 -70.49 19.07 -73.75
N PHE A 980 -70.17 17.78 -73.80
CA PHE A 980 -71.02 16.74 -74.38
C PHE A 980 -71.67 15.83 -73.34
N GLY A 981 -71.15 15.83 -72.11
CA GLY A 981 -71.68 15.02 -71.02
C GLY A 981 -72.89 15.62 -70.30
N PHE A 982 -73.50 14.79 -69.47
CA PHE A 982 -74.65 15.13 -68.63
C PHE A 982 -74.36 14.86 -67.16
N ILE A 983 -74.97 15.65 -66.29
CA ILE A 983 -74.91 15.43 -64.84
C ILE A 983 -76.29 15.15 -64.26
N THR A 984 -76.31 14.35 -63.19
CA THR A 984 -77.48 14.12 -62.35
C THR A 984 -77.06 14.30 -60.89
N LEU A 985 -77.76 15.16 -60.16
CA LEU A 985 -77.58 15.30 -58.72
C LEU A 985 -78.64 14.48 -57.98
N LYS A 986 -78.22 13.75 -56.96
CA LYS A 986 -79.09 13.02 -56.04
C LYS A 986 -78.82 13.49 -54.62
N GLY A 987 -79.86 13.99 -53.95
CA GLY A 987 -79.80 14.41 -52.56
C GLY A 987 -81.10 14.02 -51.86
N SER A 988 -80.98 13.49 -50.64
CA SER A 988 -82.15 13.21 -49.80
C SER A 988 -82.70 14.52 -49.21
N PRO A 989 -84.02 14.65 -48.98
CA PRO A 989 -84.57 15.82 -48.29
C PRO A 989 -83.92 16.00 -46.91
N VAL A 990 -83.49 17.22 -46.60
CA VAL A 990 -82.76 17.52 -45.38
C VAL A 990 -83.70 18.17 -44.37
N GLU A 991 -83.91 17.53 -43.23
CA GLU A 991 -84.64 18.13 -42.11
C GLU A 991 -83.65 18.80 -41.14
N VAL A 992 -83.93 20.04 -40.74
CA VAL A 992 -83.08 20.83 -39.82
C VAL A 992 -83.98 21.55 -38.81
N ALA A 993 -83.61 21.56 -37.54
CA ALA A 993 -84.32 22.34 -36.53
C ALA A 993 -83.98 23.84 -36.65
N LYS A 994 -84.86 24.70 -36.15
CA LYS A 994 -84.62 26.16 -36.07
C LYS A 994 -83.24 26.49 -35.48
N GLY A 995 -82.38 27.16 -36.25
CA GLY A 995 -81.02 27.53 -35.85
C GLY A 995 -79.93 26.46 -36.05
N GLU A 996 -80.26 25.26 -36.53
CA GLU A 996 -79.32 24.14 -36.69
C GLU A 996 -78.45 24.29 -37.96
N LYS A 997 -77.16 23.97 -37.83
CA LYS A 997 -76.22 23.84 -38.96
C LYS A 997 -76.05 22.38 -39.33
N ARG A 998 -76.20 22.04 -40.62
CA ARG A 998 -76.08 20.67 -41.11
C ARG A 998 -75.25 20.60 -42.39
N VAL A 999 -74.27 19.71 -42.41
CA VAL A 999 -73.50 19.38 -43.63
C VAL A 999 -74.40 18.54 -44.52
N VAL A 1000 -74.60 19.00 -45.75
CA VAL A 1000 -75.35 18.31 -46.78
C VAL A 1000 -74.39 17.65 -47.74
N LEU A 1001 -74.62 16.38 -48.00
CA LEU A 1001 -73.90 15.59 -48.99
C LEU A 1001 -74.81 15.39 -50.20
N ILE A 1002 -74.36 15.83 -51.37
CA ILE A 1002 -75.02 15.62 -52.65
C ILE A 1002 -74.19 14.63 -53.44
N GLN A 1003 -74.84 13.56 -53.91
CA GLN A 1003 -74.21 12.64 -54.84
C GLN A 1003 -74.32 13.19 -56.25
N ILE A 1004 -73.19 13.20 -56.94
CA ILE A 1004 -73.06 13.65 -58.32
C ILE A 1004 -72.81 12.42 -59.18
N GLU A 1005 -73.81 12.07 -59.98
CA GLU A 1005 -73.65 11.09 -61.06
C GLU A 1005 -73.24 11.86 -62.32
N ARG A 1006 -71.99 11.64 -62.73
CA ARG A 1006 -71.40 12.23 -63.93
C ARG A 1006 -71.49 11.23 -65.08
N ASP A 1007 -72.02 11.65 -66.21
CA ASP A 1007 -72.14 10.84 -67.42
C ASP A 1007 -71.37 11.55 -68.55
N GLN A 1008 -70.16 11.07 -68.85
CA GLN A 1008 -69.22 11.70 -69.80
C GLN A 1008 -68.79 13.13 -69.40
N VAL A 1009 -68.73 13.42 -68.09
CA VAL A 1009 -68.22 14.67 -67.51
C VAL A 1009 -67.12 14.32 -66.52
N ASP A 1010 -65.88 14.58 -66.89
CA ASP A 1010 -64.73 14.13 -66.12
C ASP A 1010 -63.99 15.28 -65.43
N GLY A 1011 -64.18 16.53 -65.85
CA GLY A 1011 -63.46 17.71 -65.37
C GLY A 1011 -63.80 18.17 -63.95
N GLU A 1012 -63.13 19.24 -63.51
CA GLU A 1012 -63.47 19.93 -62.25
C GLU A 1012 -64.76 20.73 -62.43
N LEU A 1013 -65.66 20.67 -61.44
CA LEU A 1013 -66.98 21.30 -61.50
C LEU A 1013 -67.13 22.33 -60.39
N GLU A 1014 -67.83 23.43 -60.65
CA GLU A 1014 -68.20 24.42 -59.66
C GLU A 1014 -69.72 24.40 -59.44
N LEU A 1015 -70.16 24.03 -58.24
CA LEU A 1015 -71.57 24.07 -57.84
C LEU A 1015 -71.90 25.46 -57.30
N ARG A 1016 -72.84 26.16 -57.91
CA ARG A 1016 -73.31 27.47 -57.48
C ARG A 1016 -74.69 27.35 -56.83
N LEU A 1017 -74.82 27.87 -55.61
CA LEU A 1017 -75.99 27.68 -54.75
C LEU A 1017 -76.69 29.03 -54.53
N GLU A 1018 -78.02 29.07 -54.69
CA GLU A 1018 -78.81 30.29 -54.46
C GLU A 1018 -79.87 30.09 -53.36
N ALA A 1019 -79.87 30.95 -52.33
CA ALA A 1019 -80.86 30.90 -51.25
C ALA A 1019 -82.21 31.51 -51.68
N PRO A 1020 -83.36 30.83 -51.45
CA PRO A 1020 -84.68 31.38 -51.79
C PRO A 1020 -85.02 32.64 -50.98
N LYS A 1021 -85.62 33.64 -51.65
CA LYS A 1021 -86.09 34.87 -50.99
C LYS A 1021 -87.12 34.52 -49.91
N ASP A 1022 -87.00 35.15 -48.74
CA ASP A 1022 -87.82 34.94 -47.53
C ASP A 1022 -87.63 33.64 -46.72
N SER A 1023 -86.66 32.77 -47.04
CA SER A 1023 -86.42 31.48 -46.35
C SER A 1023 -85.59 31.54 -45.05
N GLY A 1024 -84.73 32.54 -44.88
CA GLY A 1024 -83.83 32.66 -43.71
C GLY A 1024 -82.67 31.65 -43.67
N LEU A 1025 -82.39 30.92 -44.76
CA LEU A 1025 -81.28 29.95 -44.86
C LEU A 1025 -79.95 30.62 -45.25
N THR A 1026 -78.83 30.16 -44.67
CA THR A 1026 -77.46 30.61 -45.04
C THR A 1026 -76.68 29.48 -45.71
N LEU A 1027 -76.07 29.76 -46.88
CA LEU A 1027 -75.39 28.82 -47.79
C LEU A 1027 -74.08 29.41 -48.37
N PRO A 1028 -73.08 28.60 -48.74
CA PRO A 1028 -71.89 29.05 -49.48
C PRO A 1028 -72.24 29.36 -50.95
N THR A 1029 -71.65 30.42 -51.52
CA THR A 1029 -71.98 30.90 -52.88
C THR A 1029 -71.59 29.93 -53.99
N SER A 1030 -70.41 29.31 -53.87
CA SER A 1030 -69.97 28.23 -54.77
C SER A 1030 -69.09 27.19 -54.07
N VAL A 1031 -69.06 25.98 -54.63
CA VAL A 1031 -68.33 24.82 -54.10
C VAL A 1031 -67.60 24.14 -55.25
N ILE A 1032 -66.27 24.09 -55.19
CA ILE A 1032 -65.44 23.41 -56.19
C ILE A 1032 -65.44 21.91 -55.90
N VAL A 1033 -65.77 21.13 -56.91
CA VAL A 1033 -65.82 19.67 -56.89
C VAL A 1033 -64.64 19.14 -57.71
N PRO A 1034 -63.70 18.42 -57.09
CA PRO A 1034 -62.55 17.85 -57.79
C PRO A 1034 -62.95 16.92 -58.93
N ARG A 1035 -62.04 16.77 -59.90
CA ARG A 1035 -62.13 15.86 -61.04
C ARG A 1035 -62.61 14.47 -60.60
N LEU A 1036 -63.59 13.89 -61.30
CA LEU A 1036 -64.19 12.56 -61.03
C LEU A 1036 -64.81 12.35 -59.63
N SER A 1037 -64.88 13.37 -58.77
CA SER A 1037 -65.51 13.23 -57.45
C SER A 1037 -67.02 13.04 -57.62
N THR A 1038 -67.55 11.96 -57.03
CA THR A 1038 -68.96 11.58 -57.07
C THR A 1038 -69.78 12.19 -55.93
N GLN A 1039 -69.17 13.00 -55.07
CA GLN A 1039 -69.83 13.64 -53.94
C GLN A 1039 -69.36 15.08 -53.78
N ALA A 1040 -70.30 15.95 -53.44
CA ALA A 1040 -70.03 17.31 -52.98
C ALA A 1040 -70.67 17.51 -51.60
N SER A 1041 -69.92 18.17 -50.72
CA SER A 1041 -70.37 18.48 -49.36
C SER A 1041 -70.36 19.99 -49.13
N PHE A 1042 -71.41 20.54 -48.53
CA PHE A 1042 -71.44 21.92 -48.09
C PHE A 1042 -72.39 22.10 -46.91
N GLU A 1043 -72.22 23.18 -46.15
CA GLU A 1043 -73.01 23.44 -44.94
C GLU A 1043 -74.24 24.29 -45.23
N VAL A 1044 -75.37 23.90 -44.64
CA VAL A 1044 -76.64 24.64 -44.64
C VAL A 1044 -77.00 25.03 -43.22
N THR A 1045 -77.30 26.31 -42.98
CA THR A 1045 -77.75 26.81 -41.66
C THR A 1045 -79.21 27.25 -41.74
N ALA A 1046 -80.05 26.75 -40.82
CA ALA A 1046 -81.47 27.06 -40.76
C ALA A 1046 -81.78 28.35 -39.99
N GLY A 1047 -82.64 29.23 -40.55
CA GLY A 1047 -83.12 30.43 -39.89
C GLY A 1047 -84.41 30.23 -39.08
N ASP A 1048 -85.06 31.34 -38.71
CA ASP A 1048 -86.15 31.32 -37.72
C ASP A 1048 -87.55 30.92 -38.25
N LYS A 1049 -87.69 30.72 -39.56
CA LYS A 1049 -88.97 30.47 -40.24
C LYS A 1049 -89.13 28.98 -40.55
N THR A 1050 -90.22 28.40 -40.04
CA THR A 1050 -90.60 26.99 -40.26
C THR A 1050 -91.26 26.81 -41.63
N GLY A 1051 -90.84 25.82 -42.41
CA GLY A 1051 -91.35 25.57 -43.75
C GLY A 1051 -90.47 24.64 -44.59
N GLU A 1052 -90.98 24.19 -45.74
CA GLU A 1052 -90.22 23.43 -46.73
C GLU A 1052 -89.71 24.40 -47.81
N PHE A 1053 -88.39 24.55 -47.94
CA PHE A 1053 -87.73 25.43 -48.89
C PHE A 1053 -86.93 24.61 -49.91
N GLY A 1054 -86.97 25.02 -51.18
CA GLY A 1054 -86.18 24.39 -52.25
C GLY A 1054 -85.00 25.25 -52.67
N ILE A 1055 -83.77 24.73 -52.59
CA ILE A 1055 -82.53 25.41 -53.01
C ILE A 1055 -82.16 24.96 -54.43
N PRO A 1056 -82.23 25.82 -55.45
CA PRO A 1056 -81.74 25.50 -56.78
C PRO A 1056 -80.19 25.46 -56.80
N ILE A 1057 -79.64 24.46 -57.48
CA ILE A 1057 -78.19 24.27 -57.62
C ILE A 1057 -77.83 24.31 -59.10
N ALA A 1058 -76.94 25.23 -59.49
CA ALA A 1058 -76.35 25.27 -60.83
C ALA A 1058 -74.97 24.62 -60.81
N VAL A 1059 -74.57 23.96 -61.90
CA VAL A 1059 -73.27 23.31 -62.03
C VAL A 1059 -72.54 23.86 -63.24
N LEU A 1060 -71.35 24.38 -63.00
CA LEU A 1060 -70.49 25.03 -63.99
C LEU A 1060 -69.23 24.21 -64.20
N ASN A 1061 -68.63 24.28 -65.39
CA ASN A 1061 -67.28 23.76 -65.64
C ASN A 1061 -66.21 24.82 -65.29
N THR A 1062 -64.92 24.48 -65.42
CA THR A 1062 -63.78 25.37 -65.12
C THR A 1062 -63.70 26.67 -65.92
N ASP A 1063 -64.43 26.79 -67.04
CA ASP A 1063 -64.54 28.03 -67.84
C ASP A 1063 -65.80 28.86 -67.50
N GLY A 1064 -66.60 28.41 -66.52
CA GLY A 1064 -67.81 29.10 -66.07
C GLY A 1064 -69.05 28.84 -66.96
N GLU A 1065 -68.99 27.88 -67.88
CA GLU A 1065 -70.14 27.45 -68.70
C GLU A 1065 -71.00 26.42 -67.94
N ALA A 1066 -72.33 26.52 -68.09
CA ALA A 1066 -73.26 25.60 -67.43
C ALA A 1066 -73.25 24.21 -68.08
N VAL A 1067 -73.04 23.17 -67.26
CA VAL A 1067 -73.06 21.77 -67.71
C VAL A 1067 -74.50 21.28 -67.89
N LYS A 1068 -74.76 20.46 -68.91
CA LYS A 1068 -76.12 20.00 -69.24
C LYS A 1068 -76.64 18.95 -68.24
N TRP A 1069 -77.92 19.03 -67.91
CA TRP A 1069 -78.61 18.04 -67.07
C TRP A 1069 -79.11 16.87 -67.91
N LYS A 1070 -79.02 15.64 -67.38
CA LYS A 1070 -79.49 14.43 -68.07
C LYS A 1070 -81.00 14.42 -68.31
N ASP A 1071 -81.77 15.04 -67.41
CA ASP A 1071 -83.19 15.31 -67.57
C ASP A 1071 -83.41 16.83 -67.72
N PRO A 1072 -83.75 17.33 -68.92
CA PRO A 1072 -83.87 18.77 -69.17
C PRO A 1072 -85.11 19.42 -68.55
N LYS A 1073 -86.04 18.64 -67.95
CA LYS A 1073 -87.30 19.19 -67.41
C LYS A 1073 -87.29 19.59 -65.94
N GLN A 1074 -86.19 19.40 -65.19
CA GLN A 1074 -86.12 19.83 -63.78
C GLN A 1074 -84.69 20.24 -63.37
N PRO A 1075 -84.38 21.54 -63.11
CA PRO A 1075 -83.17 21.88 -62.37
C PRO A 1075 -83.23 21.23 -60.98
N PHE A 1076 -82.13 20.63 -60.52
CA PHE A 1076 -82.13 19.96 -59.23
C PHE A 1076 -82.33 20.99 -58.11
N VAL A 1077 -83.41 20.80 -57.35
CA VAL A 1077 -83.75 21.63 -56.20
C VAL A 1077 -83.66 20.78 -54.95
N LEU A 1078 -82.69 21.08 -54.09
CA LEU A 1078 -82.56 20.41 -52.81
C LEU A 1078 -83.67 20.90 -51.87
N LYS A 1079 -84.51 19.97 -51.41
CA LYS A 1079 -85.56 20.27 -50.43
C LYS A 1079 -85.00 20.25 -49.01
N VAL A 1080 -85.11 21.38 -48.33
CA VAL A 1080 -84.74 21.55 -46.93
C VAL A 1080 -85.98 21.91 -46.13
N LYS A 1081 -86.33 21.08 -45.15
CA LYS A 1081 -87.47 21.30 -44.26
C LYS A 1081 -86.97 21.79 -42.91
N VAL A 1082 -87.31 23.03 -42.58
CA VAL A 1082 -87.03 23.62 -41.26
C VAL A 1082 -88.18 23.25 -40.33
N LYS A 1083 -87.91 22.48 -39.26
CA LYS A 1083 -88.89 22.10 -38.23
C LYS A 1083 -88.97 23.13 -37.11
#